data_AF-A9XTA7-F1
#
_entry.id   AF-A9XTA7-F1
#
_cell.length_a   1.000
_cell.length_b   1.000
_cell.length_c   1.000
_cell.angle_alpha   90.00
_cell.angle_beta   90.00
_cell.angle_gamma   90.00
#
_symmetry.space_group_name_H-M   'P 1'
#
loop_
_entity.id
_entity.type
_entity.pdbx_description
1 polymer ?
#
loop_
_entity_poly.entity_id
_entity_poly.type
_entity_poly.pdbx_seq_one_letter_code
_entity_poly.pdbx_strand_id
1 'polypeptide(L)'
;MRKLFIPLLLFSALEANEKNGFFIEAGFETGLLEGTQTQEKRHTTTKNTYATYSYLPTDTILKRAANLFTDAKSISQLNFSSLSPVKVLYIGGKLTIENFLPYNLSNVKLSFTDAQGNAIDLGVIETIPKHSKIVLPGEAFDSLKEAFDKIGPYTFFLPKFEATSTSISDTNTQRVFETLNNIKTNLIMKYSNENPSNFNTCPYNNNGNTKNDCWQNFTPQTAEEFTNLMLNMIAVLDSQSWGDAILNAPFEFTNKGGEGECDTSKENDCVNPGTNGLVNSQNKSYVLNKQDIVNKFRNKADLDVIVLKDSGVVGLGSDITPSNNDDGKHYGQLGVVASALDPKKLFGNNLKTINLEDLRTILHEFSHTKGYTHNGNMTYQRVPVMKDGQVEKDNNGKPKDSDGLPYNVCSLYGGSNQPAFPSNYPNSIYHNCADVPAGFLGVTAAVWQQLINQNALPIDYANLNAQTNYNLNASLNTQDLANSMLSTIQKTFVTSSVTNHYFSSASQSFRSPILGVNAKIGYQNYFNDFIGLAYYGIVKYNYSKALNQKVQQLSYGGGIDLLLDFITTYSNKNSPIGVQTKRNFSSSFGIFGGLRGLYNSYYVLNKVKGSGNLDVATGLNYRYKHSKYSVGISIPLIQRKASVVSSGSDYTNSFVFNEGASHFKVFFNYGWVF
;
A
#
# COMPACT_ATOMS: atom_id res chain seq x y z
N MET A 1 64.32 13.15 28.42
CA MET A 1 64.73 12.48 27.17
C MET A 1 65.91 13.20 26.53
N ARG A 2 67.13 12.97 27.06
CA ARG A 2 68.37 13.07 26.26
C ARG A 2 68.37 11.93 25.23
N LYS A 3 69.15 12.07 24.14
CA LYS A 3 69.34 11.14 23.00
C LYS A 3 68.29 11.18 21.88
N LEU A 4 68.40 12.17 20.98
CA LEU A 4 68.34 11.95 19.51
C LEU A 4 68.87 13.19 18.74
N PHE A 5 70.17 13.51 18.90
CA PHE A 5 70.83 14.64 18.22
C PHE A 5 72.22 14.29 17.67
N ILE A 6 72.34 13.08 17.12
CA ILE A 6 73.49 12.58 16.36
C ILE A 6 72.87 11.72 15.25
N PRO A 7 72.43 12.33 14.12
CA PRO A 7 73.39 12.64 13.06
C PRO A 7 73.04 13.91 12.26
N LEU A 8 73.56 15.07 12.67
CA LEU A 8 73.65 16.25 11.77
C LEU A 8 74.96 17.05 11.97
N LEU A 9 75.98 16.41 12.57
CA LEU A 9 77.34 16.92 12.79
C LEU A 9 78.34 16.42 11.73
N LEU A 10 77.84 16.08 10.53
CA LEU A 10 78.64 15.59 9.39
C LEU A 10 78.56 16.51 8.15
N PHE A 11 78.02 17.72 8.31
CA PHE A 11 78.18 18.83 7.35
C PHE A 11 78.84 20.07 7.98
N SER A 12 79.43 19.92 9.17
CA SER A 12 80.06 20.98 9.96
C SER A 12 81.50 21.29 9.52
N ALA A 13 81.76 21.26 8.21
CA ALA A 13 83.07 21.54 7.60
C ALA A 13 82.95 22.09 6.15
N LEU A 14 81.82 22.72 5.81
CA LEU A 14 81.72 23.59 4.65
C LEU A 14 81.77 25.05 5.12
N GLU A 15 82.62 25.86 4.49
CA GLU A 15 82.54 27.32 4.66
C GLU A 15 81.12 27.78 4.27
N ALA A 16 80.53 28.68 5.06
CA ALA A 16 79.23 29.23 4.73
C ALA A 16 79.33 30.00 3.41
N ASN A 17 78.71 29.47 2.35
CA ASN A 17 78.74 30.10 1.04
C ASN A 17 78.16 31.53 1.15
N GLU A 18 78.76 32.52 0.50
CA GLU A 18 78.33 33.92 0.57
C GLU A 18 76.88 34.15 0.08
N LYS A 19 76.29 33.17 -0.60
CA LYS A 19 74.89 33.17 -1.01
C LYS A 19 73.91 32.68 0.06
N ASN A 20 74.41 32.11 1.17
CA ASN A 20 73.60 31.70 2.31
C ASN A 20 72.97 32.91 2.99
N GLY A 21 71.80 32.71 3.62
CA GLY A 21 71.16 33.79 4.37
C GLY A 21 69.68 33.55 4.65
N PHE A 22 69.15 34.29 5.62
CA PHE A 22 67.72 34.41 5.80
C PHE A 22 67.14 35.27 4.68
N PHE A 23 65.93 34.98 4.23
CA PHE A 23 65.28 35.80 3.23
C PHE A 23 63.82 36.08 3.56
N ILE A 24 63.36 37.26 3.14
CA ILE A 24 61.96 37.65 3.12
C ILE A 24 61.63 38.04 1.68
N GLU A 25 60.59 37.43 1.11
CA GLU A 25 60.06 37.75 -0.22
C GLU A 25 58.58 38.12 -0.09
N ALA A 26 58.13 39.16 -0.79
CA ALA A 26 56.72 39.50 -0.94
C ALA A 26 56.41 39.84 -2.41
N GLY A 27 55.17 39.63 -2.82
CA GLY A 27 54.83 39.73 -4.23
C GLY A 27 53.36 39.57 -4.54
N PHE A 28 53.05 39.64 -5.84
CA PHE A 28 51.71 39.46 -6.37
C PHE A 28 51.62 38.11 -7.08
N GLU A 29 50.45 37.48 -7.01
CA GLU A 29 50.12 36.29 -7.81
C GLU A 29 48.81 36.51 -8.57
N THR A 30 48.72 35.94 -9.77
CA THR A 30 47.52 35.92 -10.60
C THR A 30 47.34 34.54 -11.23
N GLY A 31 46.11 34.22 -11.62
CA GLY A 31 45.74 32.94 -12.18
C GLY A 31 44.24 32.92 -12.48
N LEU A 32 43.71 31.74 -12.77
CA LEU A 32 42.30 31.56 -13.11
C LEU A 32 41.57 30.75 -12.05
N LEU A 33 40.47 31.30 -11.53
CA LEU A 33 39.52 30.57 -10.71
C LEU A 33 38.44 29.98 -11.62
N GLU A 34 38.41 28.66 -11.74
CA GLU A 34 37.31 27.97 -12.41
C GLU A 34 36.43 27.23 -11.40
N GLY A 35 35.14 27.16 -11.73
CA GLY A 35 34.19 26.45 -10.90
C GLY A 35 32.81 26.33 -11.52
N THR A 36 31.90 25.78 -10.75
CA THR A 36 30.49 25.64 -11.10
C THR A 36 29.66 26.16 -9.94
N GLN A 37 28.74 27.08 -10.23
CA GLN A 37 27.65 27.41 -9.33
C GLN A 37 26.46 26.54 -9.71
N THR A 38 25.93 25.76 -8.77
CA THR A 38 24.65 25.06 -8.94
C THR A 38 23.65 25.67 -7.98
N GLN A 39 22.57 26.21 -8.54
CA GLN A 39 21.41 26.65 -7.80
C GLN A 39 20.31 25.59 -7.93
N GLU A 40 19.93 24.99 -6.80
CA GLU A 40 18.77 24.12 -6.71
C GLU A 40 17.60 24.95 -6.18
N LYS A 41 16.56 25.09 -6.99
CA LYS A 41 15.29 25.68 -6.57
C LYS A 41 14.37 24.57 -6.11
N ARG A 42 13.87 24.66 -4.88
CA ARG A 42 12.84 23.75 -4.37
C ARG A 42 11.51 24.16 -4.98
N HIS A 43 11.00 23.38 -5.92
CA HIS A 43 9.63 23.55 -6.41
C HIS A 43 8.70 22.74 -5.52
N THR A 44 8.04 23.45 -4.60
CA THR A 44 6.88 22.92 -3.88
C THR A 44 5.71 22.88 -4.84
N THR A 45 5.42 21.72 -5.41
CA THR A 45 4.21 21.51 -6.22
C THR A 45 3.18 20.79 -5.38
N THR A 46 2.26 21.58 -4.86
CA THR A 46 1.02 21.13 -4.24
C THR A 46 0.14 20.52 -5.32
N LYS A 47 0.33 19.23 -5.62
CA LYS A 47 -0.63 18.50 -6.46
C LYS A 47 -1.75 18.02 -5.55
N ASN A 48 -2.94 18.56 -5.77
CA ASN A 48 -4.17 17.93 -5.31
C ASN A 48 -4.39 16.66 -6.13
N THR A 49 -3.84 15.53 -5.70
CA THR A 49 -4.08 14.22 -6.31
C THR A 49 -5.56 13.81 -6.24
N TYR A 50 -6.33 14.43 -5.34
CA TYR A 50 -7.74 14.13 -5.10
C TYR A 50 -8.63 15.39 -5.16
N ALA A 51 -8.39 16.28 -6.13
CA ALA A 51 -9.17 17.52 -6.30
C ALA A 51 -10.69 17.33 -6.53
N THR A 52 -11.15 16.09 -6.72
CA THR A 52 -12.54 15.74 -7.01
C THR A 52 -13.40 15.56 -5.75
N TYR A 53 -12.82 15.25 -4.58
CA TYR A 53 -13.59 14.81 -3.42
C TYR A 53 -13.10 15.39 -2.08
N SER A 54 -14.06 15.80 -1.25
CA SER A 54 -13.88 16.01 0.19
C SER A 54 -13.40 14.71 0.82
N TYR A 55 -12.19 14.66 1.41
CA TYR A 55 -11.51 13.41 1.76
C TYR A 55 -11.30 13.20 3.27
N LEU A 56 -11.55 11.98 3.75
CA LEU A 56 -11.35 11.53 5.13
C LEU A 56 -10.24 10.45 5.17
N PRO A 57 -9.02 10.76 5.64
CA PRO A 57 -7.85 9.90 5.65
C PRO A 57 -7.88 8.88 6.78
N THR A 58 -6.98 7.90 6.69
CA THR A 58 -6.90 6.71 7.55
C THR A 58 -6.71 7.04 9.04
N ASP A 59 -5.89 8.05 9.37
CA ASP A 59 -5.70 8.57 10.74
C ASP A 59 -7.01 9.04 11.38
N THR A 60 -7.86 9.66 10.54
CA THR A 60 -9.25 10.12 10.73
C THR A 60 -10.19 9.09 11.34
N ILE A 61 -9.92 7.82 11.03
CA ILE A 61 -10.94 6.76 11.00
C ILE A 61 -10.54 5.56 11.86
N LEU A 62 -9.28 5.09 11.82
CA LEU A 62 -8.83 4.01 12.71
C LEU A 62 -9.01 4.37 14.19
N LYS A 63 -8.85 5.66 14.56
CA LYS A 63 -9.12 6.18 15.92
C LYS A 63 -10.62 6.20 16.29
N ARG A 64 -11.51 6.01 15.32
CA ARG A 64 -12.98 6.09 15.44
C ARG A 64 -13.67 4.80 14.97
N ALA A 65 -12.88 3.76 14.71
CA ALA A 65 -13.32 2.45 14.28
C ALA A 65 -13.15 1.46 15.43
N ALA A 66 -14.17 0.64 15.65
CA ALA A 66 -14.11 -0.56 16.47
C ALA A 66 -14.41 -1.77 15.59
N ASN A 67 -14.17 -2.98 16.11
CA ASN A 67 -14.70 -4.19 15.46
C ASN A 67 -16.23 -4.12 15.44
N LEU A 68 -16.85 -4.60 14.36
CA LEU A 68 -18.31 -4.67 14.20
C LEU A 68 -18.86 -5.85 14.99
N PHE A 69 -18.23 -7.01 14.84
CA PHE A 69 -18.56 -8.21 15.59
C PHE A 69 -17.67 -8.27 16.85
N THR A 70 -18.28 -8.15 18.03
CA THR A 70 -17.56 -8.04 19.31
C THR A 70 -18.03 -9.09 20.31
N ASP A 71 -19.00 -8.75 21.15
CA ASP A 71 -19.64 -9.67 22.09
C ASP A 71 -21.03 -10.06 21.58
N ALA A 72 -21.57 -11.17 22.12
CA ALA A 72 -22.86 -11.73 21.71
C ALA A 72 -24.04 -10.73 21.75
N LYS A 73 -24.06 -9.81 22.73
CA LYS A 73 -25.13 -8.82 22.89
C LYS A 73 -24.99 -7.68 21.88
N SER A 74 -23.75 -7.29 21.55
CA SER A 74 -23.50 -6.34 20.46
C SER A 74 -23.84 -6.93 19.09
N ILE A 75 -23.47 -8.21 18.86
CA ILE A 75 -23.77 -8.92 17.61
C ILE A 75 -25.28 -9.07 17.38
N SER A 76 -26.07 -9.39 18.41
CA SER A 76 -27.51 -9.57 18.23
C SER A 76 -28.33 -8.30 18.00
N GLN A 77 -27.71 -7.14 18.15
CA GLN A 77 -28.30 -5.85 17.76
C GLN A 77 -28.01 -5.49 16.30
N LEU A 78 -27.15 -6.24 15.61
CA LEU A 78 -26.83 -6.04 14.21
C LEU A 78 -27.94 -6.60 13.31
N ASN A 79 -28.17 -5.89 12.21
CA ASN A 79 -29.02 -6.35 11.11
C ASN A 79 -28.22 -6.16 9.82
N PHE A 80 -27.81 -7.27 9.20
CA PHE A 80 -27.12 -7.31 7.91
C PHE A 80 -28.14 -7.21 6.78
N SER A 81 -27.75 -6.59 5.66
CA SER A 81 -28.55 -6.53 4.44
C SER A 81 -27.67 -6.87 3.25
N SER A 82 -28.13 -7.81 2.41
CA SER A 82 -27.47 -8.15 1.14
C SER A 82 -27.36 -6.94 0.19
N LEU A 83 -28.31 -6.00 0.26
CA LEU A 83 -28.32 -4.76 -0.51
C LEU A 83 -27.52 -3.61 0.12
N SER A 84 -26.99 -3.80 1.34
CA SER A 84 -26.13 -2.81 1.99
C SER A 84 -25.07 -3.47 2.91
N PRO A 85 -24.12 -4.26 2.36
CA PRO A 85 -23.04 -4.87 3.16
C PRO A 85 -22.06 -3.84 3.73
N VAL A 86 -21.98 -2.66 3.13
CA VAL A 86 -21.39 -1.45 3.73
C VAL A 86 -22.56 -0.53 4.06
N LYS A 87 -23.05 -0.64 5.30
CA LYS A 87 -24.26 0.04 5.75
C LYS A 87 -23.90 1.40 6.33
N VAL A 88 -24.62 2.43 5.92
CA VAL A 88 -24.41 3.80 6.40
C VAL A 88 -25.71 4.31 7.01
N LEU A 89 -25.62 4.86 8.21
CA LEU A 89 -26.77 5.30 9.02
C LEU A 89 -26.49 6.68 9.60
N TYR A 90 -27.50 7.54 9.64
CA TYR A 90 -27.43 8.81 10.35
C TYR A 90 -28.49 8.87 11.44
N ILE A 91 -28.05 8.77 12.71
CA ILE A 91 -28.93 8.68 13.88
C ILE A 91 -28.37 9.57 14.98
N GLY A 92 -29.21 10.42 15.59
CA GLY A 92 -28.84 11.24 16.75
C GLY A 92 -27.64 12.16 16.51
N GLY A 93 -27.54 12.75 15.30
CA GLY A 93 -26.43 13.63 14.92
C GLY A 93 -25.11 12.92 14.64
N LYS A 94 -25.11 11.59 14.43
CA LYS A 94 -23.90 10.79 14.17
C LYS A 94 -24.06 9.95 12.91
N LEU A 95 -23.06 10.00 12.04
CA LEU A 95 -22.93 9.16 10.85
C LEU A 95 -22.18 7.88 11.26
N THR A 96 -22.87 6.75 11.24
CA THR A 96 -22.34 5.43 11.57
C THR A 96 -22.16 4.62 10.30
N ILE A 97 -21.01 3.98 10.13
CA ILE A 97 -20.68 3.13 9.00
C ILE A 97 -20.36 1.74 9.55
N GLU A 98 -21.07 0.72 9.07
CA GLU A 98 -20.92 -0.68 9.47
C GLU A 98 -20.49 -1.47 8.24
N ASN A 99 -19.22 -1.86 8.18
CA ASN A 99 -18.68 -2.70 7.12
C ASN A 99 -18.77 -4.17 7.54
N PHE A 100 -19.73 -4.89 6.98
CA PHE A 100 -19.90 -6.33 7.23
C PHE A 100 -18.91 -7.19 6.42
N LEU A 101 -18.17 -6.60 5.48
CA LEU A 101 -17.29 -7.33 4.56
C LEU A 101 -15.92 -7.67 5.20
N PRO A 102 -15.27 -8.76 4.75
CA PRO A 102 -13.95 -9.20 5.22
C PRO A 102 -12.80 -8.43 4.56
N TYR A 103 -13.09 -7.31 3.90
CA TYR A 103 -12.15 -6.48 3.15
C TYR A 103 -11.96 -5.10 3.79
N ASN A 104 -10.71 -4.66 3.84
CA ASN A 104 -10.39 -3.24 3.99
C ASN A 104 -10.71 -2.57 2.65
N LEU A 105 -11.65 -1.63 2.63
CA LEU A 105 -12.11 -0.96 1.42
C LEU A 105 -11.40 0.39 1.28
N SER A 106 -10.78 0.65 0.13
CA SER A 106 -10.04 1.90 -0.11
C SER A 106 -10.81 2.90 -0.97
N ASN A 107 -10.73 4.18 -0.60
CA ASN A 107 -11.31 5.31 -1.32
C ASN A 107 -12.80 5.15 -1.62
N VAL A 108 -13.58 4.81 -0.61
CA VAL A 108 -15.03 4.61 -0.72
C VAL A 108 -15.75 5.95 -0.65
N LYS A 109 -16.53 6.30 -1.68
CA LYS A 109 -17.40 7.46 -1.66
C LYS A 109 -18.64 7.17 -0.82
N LEU A 110 -18.98 8.10 0.07
CA LEU A 110 -20.26 8.15 0.76
C LEU A 110 -21.16 9.20 0.11
N SER A 111 -22.41 8.86 -0.09
CA SER A 111 -23.45 9.76 -0.59
C SER A 111 -24.80 9.44 0.03
N PHE A 112 -25.75 10.35 -0.04
CA PHE A 112 -27.15 10.07 0.26
C PHE A 112 -28.08 10.69 -0.77
N THR A 113 -29.25 10.10 -0.99
CA THR A 113 -30.31 10.73 -1.78
C THR A 113 -31.11 11.66 -0.88
N ASP A 114 -31.29 12.93 -1.26
CA ASP A 114 -32.08 13.94 -0.53
C ASP A 114 -33.62 13.78 -0.72
N ALA A 115 -34.41 14.66 -0.09
CA ALA A 115 -35.87 14.62 -0.16
C ALA A 115 -36.44 14.99 -1.54
N GLN A 116 -35.60 15.53 -2.43
CA GLN A 116 -35.92 15.92 -3.80
C GLN A 116 -35.42 14.89 -4.83
N GLY A 117 -34.75 13.81 -4.37
CA GLY A 117 -34.21 12.76 -5.23
C GLY A 117 -32.78 13.01 -5.75
N ASN A 118 -32.10 14.07 -5.30
CA ASN A 118 -30.72 14.35 -5.71
C ASN A 118 -29.73 13.53 -4.88
N ALA A 119 -28.72 12.96 -5.53
CA ALA A 119 -27.58 12.38 -4.83
C ALA A 119 -26.65 13.50 -4.32
N ILE A 120 -26.49 13.59 -3.01
CA ILE A 120 -25.59 14.50 -2.31
C ILE A 120 -24.35 13.73 -1.85
N ASP A 121 -23.18 14.17 -2.29
CA ASP A 121 -21.91 13.57 -1.89
C ASP A 121 -21.47 14.06 -0.49
N LEU A 122 -21.07 13.12 0.35
CA LEU A 122 -20.50 13.36 1.68
C LEU A 122 -18.97 13.37 1.68
N GLY A 123 -18.37 12.92 0.57
CA GLY A 123 -16.94 12.78 0.41
C GLY A 123 -16.49 11.33 0.28
N VAL A 124 -15.17 11.14 0.31
CA VAL A 124 -14.49 9.86 0.16
C VAL A 124 -13.73 9.52 1.44
N ILE A 125 -13.90 8.28 1.89
CA ILE A 125 -13.13 7.69 2.98
C ILE A 125 -11.95 6.89 2.40
N GLU A 126 -10.74 7.22 2.83
CA GLU A 126 -9.51 6.56 2.37
C GLU A 126 -9.47 5.07 2.68
N THR A 127 -9.90 4.68 3.90
CA THR A 127 -9.91 3.31 4.38
C THR A 127 -11.13 3.06 5.27
N ILE A 128 -11.98 2.11 4.89
CA ILE A 128 -12.96 1.47 5.77
C ILE A 128 -12.42 0.07 6.11
N PRO A 129 -11.96 -0.19 7.36
CA PRO A 129 -11.43 -1.50 7.72
C PRO A 129 -12.47 -2.62 7.59
N LYS A 130 -12.02 -3.86 7.37
CA LYS A 130 -12.88 -5.05 7.39
C LYS A 130 -13.63 -5.20 8.72
N HIS A 131 -14.83 -5.78 8.68
CA HIS A 131 -15.65 -6.11 9.85
C HIS A 131 -15.63 -5.00 10.93
N SER A 132 -15.85 -3.74 10.53
CA SER A 132 -15.65 -2.57 11.39
C SER A 132 -16.88 -1.68 11.52
N LYS A 133 -16.96 -0.98 12.65
CA LYS A 133 -17.96 0.03 12.96
C LYS A 133 -17.28 1.37 13.21
N ILE A 134 -17.51 2.33 12.33
CA ILE A 134 -16.97 3.69 12.40
C ILE A 134 -18.08 4.63 12.84
N VAL A 135 -17.81 5.53 13.80
CA VAL A 135 -18.74 6.59 14.20
C VAL A 135 -18.13 7.97 13.99
N LEU A 136 -18.73 8.74 13.09
CA LEU A 136 -18.37 10.11 12.74
C LEU A 136 -19.47 11.09 13.22
N PRO A 137 -19.13 12.35 13.48
CA PRO A 137 -20.12 13.35 13.89
C PRO A 137 -20.83 13.91 12.64
N GLY A 138 -22.13 14.21 12.74
CA GLY A 138 -22.85 14.89 11.66
C GLY A 138 -22.27 16.27 11.36
N GLU A 139 -21.83 16.97 12.41
CA GLU A 139 -21.20 18.31 12.36
C GLU A 139 -19.90 18.36 11.54
N ALA A 140 -19.30 17.22 11.18
CA ALA A 140 -18.17 17.18 10.27
C ALA A 140 -18.56 17.38 8.79
N PHE A 141 -19.84 17.22 8.44
CA PHE A 141 -20.31 17.22 7.07
C PHE A 141 -21.28 18.39 6.86
N ASP A 142 -20.77 19.50 6.32
CA ASP A 142 -21.60 20.68 6.02
C ASP A 142 -22.78 20.34 5.08
N SER A 143 -22.60 19.37 4.17
CA SER A 143 -23.67 18.88 3.29
C SER A 143 -24.77 18.08 4.02
N LEU A 144 -24.48 17.40 5.13
CA LEU A 144 -25.53 16.85 6.00
C LEU A 144 -26.28 17.99 6.68
N LYS A 145 -25.55 18.92 7.29
CA LYS A 145 -26.16 20.05 7.99
C LYS A 145 -27.10 20.82 7.06
N GLU A 146 -26.63 21.24 5.89
CA GLU A 146 -27.44 21.95 4.91
C GLU A 146 -28.66 21.17 4.43
N ALA A 147 -28.57 19.86 4.26
CA ALA A 147 -29.70 19.05 3.81
C ALA A 147 -30.74 18.84 4.91
N PHE A 148 -30.32 18.61 6.14
CA PHE A 148 -31.22 18.46 7.29
C PHE A 148 -31.83 19.79 7.75
N ASP A 149 -31.11 20.91 7.67
CA ASP A 149 -31.62 22.26 7.94
C ASP A 149 -32.72 22.70 6.96
N LYS A 150 -32.80 22.07 5.76
CA LYS A 150 -33.84 22.29 4.73
C LYS A 150 -35.10 21.42 4.93
N ILE A 151 -35.11 20.51 5.90
CA ILE A 151 -36.27 19.66 6.20
C ILE A 151 -37.21 20.41 7.14
N GLY A 152 -38.46 20.59 6.72
CA GLY A 152 -39.49 21.21 7.55
C GLY A 152 -39.84 20.35 8.78
N PRO A 153 -40.37 20.94 9.88
CA PRO A 153 -40.65 20.23 11.12
C PRO A 153 -41.71 19.11 11.03
N TYR A 154 -42.36 18.95 9.87
CA TYR A 154 -43.38 17.94 9.61
C TYR A 154 -43.06 17.01 8.43
N THR A 155 -41.90 17.15 7.78
CA THR A 155 -41.46 16.23 6.71
C THR A 155 -40.68 15.07 7.30
N PHE A 156 -41.33 13.90 7.42
CA PHE A 156 -40.65 12.66 7.80
C PHE A 156 -39.81 12.15 6.62
N PHE A 157 -38.51 12.43 6.68
CA PHE A 157 -37.55 12.06 5.64
C PHE A 157 -36.42 11.21 6.22
N LEU A 158 -36.22 10.03 5.64
CA LEU A 158 -35.11 9.12 5.97
C LEU A 158 -34.18 9.05 4.75
N PRO A 159 -33.04 9.76 4.75
CA PRO A 159 -32.13 9.74 3.61
C PRO A 159 -31.58 8.34 3.38
N LYS A 160 -31.63 7.87 2.14
CA LYS A 160 -30.98 6.63 1.72
C LYS A 160 -29.51 6.91 1.51
N PHE A 161 -28.67 6.46 2.45
CA PHE A 161 -27.22 6.52 2.33
C PHE A 161 -26.69 5.34 1.52
N GLU A 162 -25.63 5.58 0.76
CA GLU A 162 -24.97 4.60 -0.08
C GLU A 162 -23.45 4.75 0.02
N ALA A 163 -22.75 3.63 -0.06
CA ALA A 163 -21.30 3.54 -0.16
C ALA A 163 -20.94 2.97 -1.54
N THR A 164 -19.99 3.59 -2.24
CA THR A 164 -19.60 3.20 -3.60
C THR A 164 -18.08 3.28 -3.78
N SER A 165 -17.51 2.44 -4.64
CA SER A 165 -16.12 2.58 -5.09
C SER A 165 -15.92 3.85 -5.91
N THR A 166 -14.68 4.32 -5.98
CA THR A 166 -14.27 5.42 -6.85
C THR A 166 -13.24 4.94 -7.88
N SER A 167 -12.94 5.74 -8.90
CA SER A 167 -11.88 5.45 -9.87
C SER A 167 -10.46 5.40 -9.27
N ILE A 168 -10.30 5.85 -8.02
CA ILE A 168 -9.06 5.81 -7.23
C ILE A 168 -9.07 4.70 -6.16
N SER A 169 -10.18 3.97 -5.97
CA SER A 169 -10.20 2.75 -5.15
C SER A 169 -9.22 1.72 -5.70
N ASP A 170 -8.65 0.89 -4.82
CA ASP A 170 -7.84 -0.25 -5.28
C ASP A 170 -8.68 -1.27 -6.07
N THR A 171 -8.01 -2.12 -6.85
CA THR A 171 -8.65 -3.10 -7.74
C THR A 171 -9.56 -4.09 -6.99
N ASN A 172 -9.24 -4.48 -5.75
CA ASN A 172 -10.10 -5.37 -4.98
C ASN A 172 -11.35 -4.63 -4.50
N THR A 173 -11.21 -3.39 -4.03
CA THR A 173 -12.35 -2.56 -3.64
C THR A 173 -13.29 -2.31 -4.83
N GLN A 174 -12.77 -1.99 -6.02
CA GLN A 174 -13.59 -1.84 -7.24
C GLN A 174 -14.35 -3.15 -7.56
N ARG A 175 -13.64 -4.28 -7.65
CA ARG A 175 -14.22 -5.63 -7.86
C ARG A 175 -15.31 -5.98 -6.86
N VAL A 176 -15.08 -5.71 -5.57
CA VAL A 176 -16.07 -5.95 -4.50
C VAL A 176 -17.33 -5.13 -4.78
N PHE A 177 -17.24 -3.82 -4.99
CA PHE A 177 -18.43 -3.01 -5.26
C PHE A 177 -19.13 -3.38 -6.58
N GLU A 178 -18.40 -3.76 -7.63
CA GLU A 178 -18.98 -4.29 -8.88
C GLU A 178 -19.81 -5.56 -8.64
N THR A 179 -19.28 -6.55 -7.90
CA THR A 179 -20.02 -7.77 -7.57
C THR A 179 -21.22 -7.50 -6.65
N LEU A 180 -21.10 -6.57 -5.70
CA LEU A 180 -22.22 -6.16 -4.83
C LEU A 180 -23.33 -5.45 -5.59
N ASN A 181 -23.00 -4.62 -6.58
CA ASN A 181 -23.97 -3.94 -7.43
C ASN A 181 -24.83 -4.91 -8.27
N ASN A 182 -24.40 -6.16 -8.44
CA ASN A 182 -25.19 -7.18 -9.13
C ASN A 182 -26.23 -7.86 -8.24
N ILE A 183 -26.13 -7.72 -6.90
CA ILE A 183 -27.11 -8.25 -5.95
C ILE A 183 -28.42 -7.43 -6.06
N LYS A 184 -29.55 -8.14 -6.09
CA LYS A 184 -30.93 -7.60 -6.23
C LYS A 184 -31.87 -8.17 -5.18
N THR A 185 -31.65 -9.40 -4.72
CA THR A 185 -32.42 -10.04 -3.67
C THR A 185 -32.20 -9.29 -2.35
N ASN A 186 -33.30 -8.83 -1.75
CA ASN A 186 -33.29 -8.14 -0.47
C ASN A 186 -33.42 -9.15 0.68
N LEU A 187 -32.28 -9.66 1.16
CA LEU A 187 -32.18 -10.46 2.37
C LEU A 187 -31.78 -9.55 3.53
N ILE A 188 -32.60 -9.51 4.58
CA ILE A 188 -32.25 -8.96 5.89
C ILE A 188 -31.93 -10.13 6.81
N MET A 189 -30.73 -10.15 7.38
CA MET A 189 -30.27 -11.21 8.29
C MET A 189 -30.10 -10.66 9.71
N LYS A 190 -30.74 -11.31 10.69
CA LYS A 190 -30.64 -10.95 12.12
C LYS A 190 -29.92 -12.04 12.89
N TYR A 191 -28.96 -11.67 13.74
CA TYR A 191 -28.18 -12.61 14.54
C TYR A 191 -28.92 -12.90 15.85
N SER A 192 -29.68 -13.97 15.92
CA SER A 192 -30.48 -14.26 17.11
C SER A 192 -29.61 -14.77 18.26
N ASN A 193 -29.74 -14.12 19.43
CA ASN A 193 -29.22 -14.56 20.73
C ASN A 193 -30.33 -15.04 21.68
N GLU A 194 -31.52 -15.26 21.14
CA GLU A 194 -32.68 -15.78 21.84
C GLU A 194 -33.11 -17.09 21.18
N ASN A 195 -33.72 -17.95 21.98
CA ASN A 195 -34.23 -19.23 21.53
C ASN A 195 -35.40 -19.04 20.54
N PRO A 196 -35.31 -19.51 19.29
CA PRO A 196 -36.40 -19.38 18.33
C PRO A 196 -37.56 -20.29 18.71
N SER A 197 -38.77 -19.74 18.77
CA SER A 197 -39.98 -20.47 19.15
C SER A 197 -40.32 -21.65 18.23
N ASN A 198 -39.78 -21.70 17.02
CA ASN A 198 -40.10 -22.76 16.05
C ASN A 198 -39.04 -23.87 15.99
N PHE A 199 -37.85 -23.68 16.60
CA PHE A 199 -36.96 -24.80 16.94
C PHE A 199 -37.26 -25.30 18.37
N ASN A 200 -38.54 -25.29 18.77
CA ASN A 200 -39.00 -25.70 20.11
C ASN A 200 -38.77 -27.17 20.46
N THR A 201 -38.27 -27.96 19.50
CA THR A 201 -37.78 -29.31 19.70
C THR A 201 -36.39 -29.44 19.07
N CYS A 202 -35.35 -29.48 19.90
CA CYS A 202 -34.06 -30.06 19.52
C CYS A 202 -34.34 -31.54 19.22
N PRO A 203 -34.39 -32.04 17.96
CA PRO A 203 -35.22 -33.19 17.62
C PRO A 203 -34.84 -34.52 18.29
N TYR A 204 -33.64 -34.57 18.87
CA TYR A 204 -33.06 -35.77 19.48
C TYR A 204 -32.78 -35.66 20.99
N ASN A 205 -33.16 -34.58 21.68
CA ASN A 205 -33.02 -34.46 23.14
C ASN A 205 -34.15 -35.19 23.91
N ASN A 206 -34.47 -36.41 23.48
CA ASN A 206 -35.63 -37.23 23.89
C ASN A 206 -35.49 -37.89 25.29
N ASN A 207 -34.93 -37.18 26.26
CA ASN A 207 -34.79 -37.62 27.66
C ASN A 207 -35.69 -36.84 28.63
N GLY A 208 -36.84 -36.35 28.17
CA GLY A 208 -37.84 -35.66 29.00
C GLY A 208 -37.43 -34.28 29.52
N ASN A 209 -36.31 -33.73 29.05
CA ASN A 209 -35.87 -32.37 29.37
C ASN A 209 -36.58 -31.35 28.49
N THR A 210 -37.41 -30.50 29.09
CA THR A 210 -38.07 -29.35 28.45
C THR A 210 -37.15 -28.15 28.23
N LYS A 211 -35.82 -28.36 28.22
CA LYS A 211 -34.83 -27.30 28.04
C LYS A 211 -34.45 -27.19 26.57
N ASN A 212 -34.74 -26.02 26.00
CA ASN A 212 -34.35 -25.68 24.65
C ASN A 212 -32.99 -24.95 24.66
N ASP A 213 -31.93 -25.74 24.78
CA ASP A 213 -30.54 -25.31 24.94
C ASP A 213 -29.63 -25.71 23.77
N CYS A 214 -30.20 -26.16 22.63
CA CYS A 214 -29.43 -26.60 21.47
C CYS A 214 -28.90 -25.48 20.55
N TRP A 215 -28.68 -24.29 21.11
CA TRP A 215 -28.14 -23.13 20.42
C TRP A 215 -27.07 -22.45 21.29
N GLN A 216 -26.26 -21.61 20.65
CA GLN A 216 -25.24 -20.84 21.33
C GLN A 216 -25.16 -19.43 20.77
N ASN A 217 -24.68 -18.52 21.62
CA ASN A 217 -24.40 -17.14 21.23
C ASN A 217 -23.37 -17.08 20.09
N PHE A 218 -23.56 -16.15 19.17
CA PHE A 218 -22.54 -15.82 18.16
C PHE A 218 -21.24 -15.35 18.81
N THR A 219 -20.14 -15.93 18.33
CA THR A 219 -18.78 -15.37 18.44
C THR A 219 -18.51 -14.46 17.24
N PRO A 220 -17.49 -13.57 17.29
CA PRO A 220 -17.06 -12.79 16.13
C PRO A 220 -16.82 -13.66 14.89
N GLN A 221 -16.04 -14.74 15.03
CA GLN A 221 -15.73 -15.65 13.92
C GLN A 221 -17.00 -16.25 13.29
N THR A 222 -17.91 -16.80 14.11
CA THR A 222 -19.15 -17.37 13.56
C THR A 222 -20.04 -16.32 12.91
N ALA A 223 -20.06 -15.07 13.40
CA ALA A 223 -20.81 -14.00 12.76
C ALA A 223 -20.18 -13.59 11.42
N GLU A 224 -18.85 -13.48 11.34
CA GLU A 224 -18.10 -13.24 10.10
C GLU A 224 -18.37 -14.34 9.06
N GLU A 225 -18.15 -15.61 9.43
CA GLU A 225 -18.29 -16.76 8.53
C GLU A 225 -19.72 -16.91 7.99
N PHE A 226 -20.74 -16.79 8.85
CA PHE A 226 -22.15 -16.84 8.45
C PHE A 226 -22.50 -15.69 7.49
N THR A 227 -22.09 -14.46 7.81
CA THR A 227 -22.37 -13.28 6.96
C THR A 227 -21.72 -13.41 5.58
N ASN A 228 -20.47 -13.83 5.55
CA ASN A 228 -19.70 -14.02 4.31
C ASN A 228 -20.33 -15.12 3.44
N LEU A 229 -20.75 -16.23 4.06
CA LEU A 229 -21.37 -17.37 3.36
C LEU A 229 -22.73 -16.99 2.77
N MET A 230 -23.58 -16.33 3.55
CA MET A 230 -24.91 -15.86 3.11
C MET A 230 -24.81 -14.81 2.00
N LEU A 231 -23.85 -13.88 2.09
CA LEU A 231 -23.63 -12.88 1.04
C LEU A 231 -23.22 -13.54 -0.29
N ASN A 232 -22.29 -14.50 -0.26
CA ASN A 232 -21.94 -15.26 -1.46
C ASN A 232 -23.10 -16.10 -1.99
N MET A 233 -23.87 -16.77 -1.12
CA MET A 233 -25.03 -17.56 -1.53
C MET A 233 -26.08 -16.69 -2.25
N ILE A 234 -26.40 -15.51 -1.72
CA ILE A 234 -27.33 -14.57 -2.37
C ILE A 234 -26.76 -14.09 -3.72
N ALA A 235 -25.46 -13.79 -3.81
CA ALA A 235 -24.83 -13.42 -5.08
C ALA A 235 -24.87 -14.55 -6.13
N VAL A 236 -24.77 -15.82 -5.71
CA VAL A 236 -24.98 -16.99 -6.60
C VAL A 236 -26.42 -17.02 -7.09
N LEU A 237 -27.41 -16.89 -6.20
CA LEU A 237 -28.83 -16.95 -6.54
C LEU A 237 -29.26 -15.78 -7.44
N ASP A 238 -28.70 -14.58 -7.26
CA ASP A 238 -28.93 -13.43 -8.13
C ASP A 238 -28.19 -13.51 -9.48
N SER A 239 -27.15 -14.34 -9.58
CA SER A 239 -26.36 -14.47 -10.81
C SER A 239 -27.22 -14.89 -12.01
N GLN A 240 -26.87 -14.39 -13.20
CA GLN A 240 -27.52 -14.84 -14.43
C GLN A 240 -27.33 -16.35 -14.64
N SER A 241 -26.11 -16.86 -14.43
CA SER A 241 -25.79 -18.29 -14.56
C SER A 241 -26.73 -19.20 -13.75
N TRP A 242 -27.11 -18.80 -12.53
CA TRP A 242 -28.02 -19.60 -11.70
C TRP A 242 -29.45 -19.57 -12.22
N GLY A 243 -29.96 -18.39 -12.57
CA GLY A 243 -31.29 -18.26 -13.18
C GLY A 243 -31.41 -19.07 -14.48
N ASP A 244 -30.43 -18.91 -15.37
CA ASP A 244 -30.37 -19.64 -16.63
C ASP A 244 -30.22 -21.15 -16.40
N ALA A 245 -29.46 -21.61 -15.39
CA ALA A 245 -29.34 -23.03 -15.06
C ALA A 245 -30.63 -23.66 -14.49
N ILE A 246 -31.41 -22.94 -13.67
CA ILE A 246 -32.71 -23.42 -13.19
C ILE A 246 -33.71 -23.50 -14.36
N LEU A 247 -33.78 -22.46 -15.20
CA LEU A 247 -34.67 -22.42 -16.36
C LEU A 247 -34.32 -23.52 -17.38
N ASN A 248 -33.04 -23.76 -17.63
CA ASN A 248 -32.55 -24.75 -18.59
C ASN A 248 -32.29 -26.15 -18.00
N ALA A 249 -32.63 -26.41 -16.73
CA ALA A 249 -32.39 -27.71 -16.10
C ALA A 249 -32.99 -28.88 -16.93
N PRO A 250 -32.21 -29.93 -17.28
CA PRO A 250 -32.68 -31.02 -18.14
C PRO A 250 -33.52 -32.07 -17.37
N PHE A 251 -34.15 -31.65 -16.29
CA PHE A 251 -35.01 -32.45 -15.41
C PHE A 251 -36.09 -31.57 -14.77
N GLU A 252 -37.11 -32.20 -14.18
CA GLU A 252 -38.20 -31.54 -13.47
C GLU A 252 -37.81 -31.28 -12.00
N PHE A 253 -38.10 -30.07 -11.51
CA PHE A 253 -38.02 -29.80 -10.08
C PHE A 253 -39.33 -30.17 -9.39
N THR A 254 -39.27 -30.68 -8.17
CA THR A 254 -40.44 -31.24 -7.46
C THR A 254 -40.49 -30.85 -6.00
N ASN A 255 -41.70 -30.68 -5.47
CA ASN A 255 -41.95 -30.52 -4.04
C ASN A 255 -43.37 -30.95 -3.64
N LYS A 256 -43.49 -32.01 -2.86
CA LYS A 256 -44.75 -32.47 -2.25
C LYS A 256 -44.85 -31.95 -0.82
N GLY A 257 -45.94 -31.25 -0.52
CA GLY A 257 -46.22 -30.72 0.82
C GLY A 257 -46.47 -31.84 1.85
N GLY A 258 -46.18 -31.53 3.12
CA GLY A 258 -46.28 -32.45 4.25
C GLY A 258 -45.05 -32.37 5.16
N GLU A 259 -45.21 -32.72 6.43
CA GLU A 259 -44.11 -32.80 7.39
C GLU A 259 -43.49 -34.20 7.38
N GLY A 260 -42.16 -34.27 7.23
CA GLY A 260 -41.39 -35.51 7.27
C GLY A 260 -40.58 -35.80 6.00
N GLU A 261 -39.57 -36.66 6.13
CA GLU A 261 -38.96 -37.30 4.96
C GLU A 261 -39.98 -38.20 4.25
N CYS A 262 -39.85 -38.33 2.93
CA CYS A 262 -40.66 -39.27 2.18
C CYS A 262 -40.24 -40.70 2.51
N ASP A 263 -41.21 -41.57 2.75
CA ASP A 263 -40.93 -42.96 3.09
C ASP A 263 -40.57 -43.73 1.83
N THR A 264 -39.27 -43.90 1.57
CA THR A 264 -38.76 -44.68 0.44
C THR A 264 -39.29 -46.11 0.46
N SER A 265 -39.63 -46.67 1.63
CA SER A 265 -40.27 -47.99 1.75
C SER A 265 -41.75 -48.02 1.34
N LYS A 266 -42.41 -46.88 1.09
CA LYS A 266 -43.78 -46.79 0.51
C LYS A 266 -43.77 -46.40 -0.97
N GLU A 267 -44.64 -47.03 -1.77
CA GLU A 267 -44.69 -46.79 -3.22
C GLU A 267 -45.42 -45.46 -3.48
N ASN A 268 -44.88 -44.65 -4.41
CA ASN A 268 -45.36 -43.30 -4.75
C ASN A 268 -45.35 -42.25 -3.61
N ASP A 269 -44.69 -42.52 -2.48
CA ASP A 269 -44.59 -41.49 -1.44
C ASP A 269 -43.54 -40.40 -1.77
N CYS A 270 -42.36 -40.80 -2.23
CA CYS A 270 -41.32 -39.89 -2.73
C CYS A 270 -41.64 -39.39 -4.15
N VAL A 271 -41.47 -38.08 -4.38
CA VAL A 271 -41.78 -37.43 -5.66
C VAL A 271 -40.51 -36.87 -6.32
N ASN A 272 -39.77 -37.74 -6.99
CA ASN A 272 -38.47 -37.41 -7.60
C ASN A 272 -38.46 -37.75 -9.11
N PRO A 273 -37.68 -37.02 -9.93
CA PRO A 273 -37.45 -37.37 -11.33
C PRO A 273 -36.78 -38.75 -11.51
N GLY A 274 -37.21 -39.51 -12.53
CA GLY A 274 -36.57 -40.77 -12.89
C GLY A 274 -35.27 -40.62 -13.69
N THR A 275 -34.76 -41.72 -14.24
CA THR A 275 -33.55 -41.79 -15.10
C THR A 275 -33.71 -41.13 -16.49
N ASN A 276 -34.78 -40.37 -16.68
CA ASN A 276 -35.09 -39.59 -17.87
C ASN A 276 -35.41 -38.12 -17.54
N GLY A 277 -35.09 -37.63 -16.34
CA GLY A 277 -35.38 -36.24 -15.95
C GLY A 277 -36.84 -35.96 -15.63
N LEU A 278 -37.76 -36.91 -15.76
CA LEU A 278 -39.20 -36.69 -15.61
C LEU A 278 -39.79 -37.48 -14.42
N VAL A 279 -40.77 -36.90 -13.73
CA VAL A 279 -41.63 -37.66 -12.80
C VAL A 279 -42.64 -38.52 -13.56
N ASN A 280 -43.16 -39.55 -12.87
CA ASN A 280 -44.29 -40.34 -13.36
C ASN A 280 -45.55 -39.46 -13.56
N SER A 281 -46.52 -39.94 -14.34
CA SER A 281 -47.74 -39.18 -14.66
C SER A 281 -48.61 -38.85 -13.45
N GLN A 282 -48.58 -39.67 -12.40
CA GLN A 282 -49.34 -39.49 -11.17
C GLN A 282 -48.84 -38.31 -10.32
N ASN A 283 -47.53 -38.05 -10.36
CA ASN A 283 -46.86 -37.02 -9.57
C ASN A 283 -46.71 -35.66 -10.27
N LYS A 284 -47.26 -35.49 -11.49
CA LYS A 284 -47.10 -34.25 -12.27
C LYS A 284 -47.64 -32.98 -11.59
N SER A 285 -48.59 -33.10 -10.67
CA SER A 285 -49.10 -31.99 -9.85
C SER A 285 -48.09 -31.40 -8.87
N TYR A 286 -47.01 -32.12 -8.56
CA TYR A 286 -45.94 -31.67 -7.67
C TYR A 286 -44.72 -31.09 -8.42
N VAL A 287 -44.77 -31.05 -9.76
CA VAL A 287 -43.72 -30.43 -10.57
C VAL A 287 -43.80 -28.92 -10.42
N LEU A 288 -42.68 -28.31 -10.06
CA LEU A 288 -42.54 -26.89 -9.85
C LEU A 288 -42.28 -26.16 -11.16
N ASN A 289 -42.91 -24.99 -11.33
CA ASN A 289 -42.55 -24.07 -12.39
C ASN A 289 -41.15 -23.50 -12.11
N LYS A 290 -40.26 -23.60 -13.09
CA LYS A 290 -38.86 -23.15 -12.99
C LYS A 290 -38.71 -21.64 -12.76
N GLN A 291 -39.58 -20.82 -13.36
CA GLN A 291 -39.58 -19.38 -13.12
C GLN A 291 -40.03 -19.06 -11.69
N ASP A 292 -41.00 -19.81 -11.16
CA ASP A 292 -41.45 -19.64 -9.77
C ASP A 292 -40.36 -20.04 -8.78
N ILE A 293 -39.51 -21.03 -9.07
CA ILE A 293 -38.31 -21.34 -8.27
C ILE A 293 -37.35 -20.14 -8.26
N VAL A 294 -37.02 -19.58 -9.43
CA VAL A 294 -36.15 -18.40 -9.52
C VAL A 294 -36.72 -17.23 -8.72
N ASN A 295 -38.03 -16.99 -8.85
CA ASN A 295 -38.73 -15.95 -8.10
C ASN A 295 -38.75 -16.23 -6.58
N LYS A 296 -38.93 -17.49 -6.16
CA LYS A 296 -39.03 -17.89 -4.74
C LYS A 296 -37.69 -17.90 -4.01
N PHE A 297 -36.56 -17.98 -4.71
CA PHE A 297 -35.25 -17.75 -4.09
C PHE A 297 -34.85 -16.27 -4.09
N ARG A 298 -35.28 -15.48 -5.10
CA ARG A 298 -34.95 -14.05 -5.25
C ARG A 298 -35.92 -13.07 -4.59
N ASN A 299 -37.00 -13.56 -4.00
CA ASN A 299 -37.94 -12.77 -3.22
C ASN A 299 -37.28 -12.16 -1.97
N LYS A 300 -37.85 -11.03 -1.52
CA LYS A 300 -37.43 -10.35 -0.30
C LYS A 300 -37.63 -11.27 0.90
N ALA A 301 -36.64 -11.34 1.79
CA ALA A 301 -36.71 -12.22 2.96
C ALA A 301 -36.09 -11.57 4.21
N ASP A 302 -36.73 -11.79 5.35
CA ASP A 302 -36.15 -11.54 6.67
C ASP A 302 -35.78 -12.91 7.27
N LEU A 303 -34.52 -13.09 7.64
CA LEU A 303 -33.96 -14.36 8.09
C LEU A 303 -33.32 -14.21 9.47
N ASP A 304 -33.86 -14.91 10.46
CA ASP A 304 -33.27 -14.99 11.79
C ASP A 304 -32.27 -16.17 11.82
N VAL A 305 -30.98 -15.87 11.97
CA VAL A 305 -29.88 -16.85 11.92
C VAL A 305 -29.32 -17.16 13.30
N ILE A 306 -28.95 -18.43 13.53
CA ILE A 306 -28.54 -18.97 14.83
C ILE A 306 -27.35 -19.92 14.68
N VAL A 307 -26.46 -19.95 15.68
CA VAL A 307 -25.44 -21.01 15.81
C VAL A 307 -26.00 -22.14 16.67
N LEU A 308 -26.09 -23.35 16.11
CA LEU A 308 -26.52 -24.55 16.85
C LEU A 308 -25.38 -25.10 17.74
N LYS A 309 -25.77 -25.81 18.79
CA LYS A 309 -24.89 -26.51 19.74
C LYS A 309 -25.61 -27.75 20.23
N ASP A 310 -24.95 -28.92 20.27
CA ASP A 310 -25.50 -30.16 20.86
C ASP A 310 -26.92 -30.55 20.34
N SER A 311 -27.29 -30.10 19.13
CA SER A 311 -28.62 -30.19 18.52
C SER A 311 -29.02 -31.57 18.01
N GLY A 312 -28.07 -32.49 17.89
CA GLY A 312 -28.25 -33.79 17.23
C GLY A 312 -28.31 -33.72 15.69
N VAL A 313 -28.33 -32.51 15.13
CA VAL A 313 -28.37 -32.22 13.68
C VAL A 313 -27.37 -31.12 13.32
N VAL A 314 -26.88 -31.13 12.08
CA VAL A 314 -25.87 -30.16 11.58
C VAL A 314 -26.53 -28.81 11.23
N GLY A 315 -27.80 -28.83 10.85
CA GLY A 315 -28.60 -27.66 10.50
C GLY A 315 -30.07 -27.80 10.90
N LEU A 316 -30.79 -26.67 10.87
CA LEU A 316 -32.25 -26.55 11.00
C LEU A 316 -32.72 -25.33 10.21
N GLY A 317 -33.62 -25.52 9.25
CA GLY A 317 -34.32 -24.47 8.52
C GLY A 317 -35.84 -24.52 8.70
N SER A 318 -36.50 -23.36 8.68
CA SER A 318 -37.96 -23.26 8.75
C SER A 318 -38.48 -22.01 8.04
N ASP A 319 -39.56 -22.17 7.27
CA ASP A 319 -40.38 -21.05 6.76
C ASP A 319 -41.43 -20.72 7.82
N ILE A 320 -41.36 -19.48 8.32
CA ILE A 320 -42.22 -18.94 9.37
C ILE A 320 -43.07 -17.78 8.84
N THR A 321 -43.21 -17.67 7.51
CA THR A 321 -44.01 -16.64 6.84
C THR A 321 -45.47 -16.73 7.31
N PRO A 322 -46.03 -15.65 7.90
CA PRO A 322 -47.41 -15.64 8.34
C PRO A 322 -48.38 -15.93 7.19
N SER A 323 -49.46 -16.67 7.46
CA SER A 323 -50.50 -16.95 6.46
C SER A 323 -51.24 -15.69 5.99
N ASN A 324 -51.22 -14.64 6.80
CA ASN A 324 -51.72 -13.29 6.51
C ASN A 324 -50.56 -12.30 6.30
N ASN A 325 -49.64 -12.59 5.38
CA ASN A 325 -48.51 -11.69 5.11
C ASN A 325 -48.77 -10.69 3.97
N ASP A 326 -49.13 -9.45 4.36
CA ASP A 326 -49.40 -8.35 3.42
C ASP A 326 -48.14 -7.60 2.95
N ASP A 327 -46.95 -7.89 3.51
CA ASP A 327 -45.71 -7.15 3.21
C ASP A 327 -44.85 -7.74 2.07
N GLY A 328 -45.26 -8.89 1.53
CA GLY A 328 -44.63 -9.57 0.40
C GLY A 328 -43.26 -10.21 0.69
N LYS A 329 -42.83 -10.28 1.95
CA LYS A 329 -41.60 -10.99 2.34
C LYS A 329 -41.83 -12.49 2.58
N HIS A 330 -40.75 -13.25 2.55
CA HIS A 330 -40.65 -14.50 3.31
C HIS A 330 -39.98 -14.25 4.66
N TYR A 331 -40.45 -14.93 5.69
CA TYR A 331 -39.82 -14.95 7.01
C TYR A 331 -39.26 -16.34 7.26
N GLY A 332 -37.97 -16.44 7.60
CA GLY A 332 -37.30 -17.72 7.78
C GLY A 332 -36.47 -17.77 9.07
N GLN A 333 -36.21 -18.98 9.54
CA GLN A 333 -35.26 -19.25 10.61
C GLN A 333 -34.22 -20.27 10.15
N LEU A 334 -32.94 -19.99 10.37
CA LEU A 334 -31.82 -20.81 9.90
C LEU A 334 -30.76 -21.00 10.99
N GLY A 335 -30.71 -22.18 11.57
CA GLY A 335 -29.66 -22.62 12.49
C GLY A 335 -28.67 -23.54 11.79
N VAL A 336 -27.37 -23.35 12.02
CA VAL A 336 -26.34 -24.35 11.68
C VAL A 336 -25.27 -24.44 12.78
N VAL A 337 -24.65 -25.61 12.93
CA VAL A 337 -23.49 -25.75 13.82
C VAL A 337 -22.30 -24.94 13.28
N ALA A 338 -21.46 -24.39 14.17
CA ALA A 338 -20.31 -23.56 13.77
C ALA A 338 -19.38 -24.26 12.75
N SER A 339 -19.23 -25.59 12.85
CA SER A 339 -18.38 -26.36 11.93
C SER A 339 -18.96 -26.58 10.53
N ALA A 340 -20.19 -26.13 10.26
CA ALA A 340 -20.79 -26.07 8.92
C ALA A 340 -20.57 -24.70 8.24
N LEU A 341 -19.97 -23.74 8.95
CA LEU A 341 -19.59 -22.43 8.42
C LEU A 341 -18.11 -22.35 8.00
N ASP A 342 -17.30 -23.36 8.38
CA ASP A 342 -15.85 -23.40 8.12
C ASP A 342 -15.54 -23.34 6.61
N PRO A 343 -14.91 -22.25 6.12
CA PRO A 343 -14.62 -22.09 4.70
C PRO A 343 -13.71 -23.19 4.13
N LYS A 344 -12.85 -23.84 4.94
CA LYS A 344 -11.96 -24.91 4.46
C LYS A 344 -12.67 -26.23 4.23
N LYS A 345 -13.78 -26.47 4.92
CA LYS A 345 -14.69 -27.57 4.61
C LYS A 345 -15.47 -27.26 3.34
N LEU A 346 -16.18 -26.14 3.35
CA LEU A 346 -17.07 -25.71 2.26
C LEU A 346 -16.34 -25.53 0.91
N PHE A 347 -15.12 -25.00 0.92
CA PHE A 347 -14.36 -24.63 -0.28
C PHE A 347 -12.98 -25.32 -0.38
N GLY A 348 -12.75 -26.36 0.41
CA GLY A 348 -11.51 -27.14 0.43
C GLY A 348 -10.30 -26.40 1.00
N ASN A 349 -9.19 -27.11 1.16
CA ASN A 349 -7.94 -26.56 1.74
C ASN A 349 -7.36 -25.36 0.95
N ASN A 350 -7.68 -25.24 -0.34
CA ASN A 350 -7.25 -24.14 -1.20
C ASN A 350 -8.26 -22.98 -1.27
N LEU A 351 -9.42 -23.10 -0.61
CA LEU A 351 -10.54 -22.14 -0.62
C LEU A 351 -11.10 -21.83 -2.02
N LYS A 352 -10.97 -22.77 -2.97
CA LYS A 352 -11.37 -22.62 -4.38
C LYS A 352 -12.18 -23.80 -4.94
N THR A 353 -12.45 -24.83 -4.13
CA THR A 353 -13.05 -26.08 -4.61
C THR A 353 -14.20 -26.48 -3.68
N ILE A 354 -15.43 -26.36 -4.15
CA ILE A 354 -16.61 -26.67 -3.35
C ILE A 354 -16.60 -28.14 -2.92
N ASN A 355 -16.65 -28.38 -1.60
CA ASN A 355 -17.12 -29.67 -1.10
C ASN A 355 -18.64 -29.64 -1.06
N LEU A 356 -19.25 -30.35 -2.01
CA LEU A 356 -20.69 -30.47 -2.07
C LEU A 356 -21.26 -31.10 -0.79
N GLU A 357 -20.60 -32.07 -0.17
CA GLU A 357 -21.12 -32.76 1.02
C GLU A 357 -21.32 -31.80 2.21
N ASP A 358 -20.33 -30.97 2.53
CA ASP A 358 -20.46 -29.94 3.57
C ASP A 358 -21.46 -28.84 3.16
N LEU A 359 -21.37 -28.34 1.91
CA LEU A 359 -22.20 -27.24 1.41
C LEU A 359 -23.69 -27.62 1.27
N ARG A 360 -24.02 -28.91 1.10
CA ARG A 360 -25.42 -29.39 1.07
C ARG A 360 -26.18 -28.95 2.31
N THR A 361 -25.56 -28.92 3.49
CA THR A 361 -26.23 -28.54 4.75
C THR A 361 -26.86 -27.15 4.64
N ILE A 362 -26.07 -26.11 4.34
CA ILE A 362 -26.60 -24.74 4.31
C ILE A 362 -27.64 -24.54 3.19
N LEU A 363 -27.46 -25.20 2.04
CA LEU A 363 -28.42 -25.15 0.92
C LEU A 363 -29.73 -25.89 1.22
N HIS A 364 -29.67 -27.02 1.92
CA HIS A 364 -30.80 -27.80 2.40
C HIS A 364 -31.64 -26.97 3.36
N GLU A 365 -31.02 -26.47 4.45
CA GLU A 365 -31.74 -25.68 5.45
C GLU A 365 -32.28 -24.37 4.88
N PHE A 366 -31.51 -23.67 4.02
CA PHE A 366 -32.00 -22.46 3.37
C PHE A 366 -33.20 -22.74 2.47
N SER A 367 -33.32 -23.92 1.88
CA SER A 367 -34.51 -24.31 1.10
C SER A 367 -35.75 -24.49 1.98
N HIS A 368 -35.59 -24.98 3.21
CA HIS A 368 -36.67 -24.98 4.20
C HIS A 368 -37.13 -23.57 4.58
N THR A 369 -36.22 -22.58 4.65
CA THR A 369 -36.60 -21.16 4.85
C THR A 369 -37.42 -20.57 3.71
N LYS A 370 -37.44 -21.24 2.56
CA LYS A 370 -38.29 -20.92 1.40
C LYS A 370 -39.48 -21.86 1.29
N GLY A 371 -39.83 -22.62 2.33
CA GLY A 371 -41.02 -23.47 2.37
C GLY A 371 -40.99 -24.64 1.39
N TYR A 372 -39.80 -25.17 1.09
CA TYR A 372 -39.63 -26.48 0.45
C TYR A 372 -39.53 -27.57 1.52
N THR A 373 -39.96 -28.80 1.20
CA THR A 373 -39.97 -29.94 2.13
C THR A 373 -38.87 -30.94 1.77
N HIS A 374 -38.73 -32.01 2.57
CA HIS A 374 -37.87 -33.15 2.25
C HIS A 374 -38.33 -33.96 1.03
N ASN A 375 -39.59 -33.83 0.59
CA ASN A 375 -40.20 -34.68 -0.42
C ASN A 375 -40.13 -34.04 -1.82
N GLY A 376 -38.97 -34.23 -2.44
CA GLY A 376 -38.63 -33.70 -3.76
C GLY A 376 -37.14 -33.34 -3.84
N ASN A 377 -36.75 -32.69 -4.93
CA ASN A 377 -35.35 -32.36 -5.23
C ASN A 377 -34.99 -30.88 -4.96
N MET A 378 -35.67 -30.25 -4.01
CA MET A 378 -35.41 -28.85 -3.59
C MET A 378 -34.52 -28.76 -2.34
N THR A 379 -34.68 -29.67 -1.38
CA THR A 379 -33.82 -29.76 -0.18
C THR A 379 -32.75 -30.85 -0.30
N TYR A 380 -32.90 -31.76 -1.26
CA TYR A 380 -32.03 -32.88 -1.59
C TYR A 380 -31.79 -32.90 -3.11
N GLN A 381 -30.84 -33.68 -3.62
CA GLN A 381 -30.72 -33.89 -5.08
C GLN A 381 -31.63 -35.02 -5.57
N ARG A 382 -31.80 -36.07 -4.74
CA ARG A 382 -32.62 -37.26 -4.99
C ARG A 382 -32.46 -37.83 -6.41
N VAL A 383 -31.23 -38.18 -6.73
CA VAL A 383 -30.79 -38.79 -7.99
C VAL A 383 -30.90 -40.31 -7.93
N PRO A 384 -31.55 -40.98 -8.90
CA PRO A 384 -31.58 -42.44 -8.97
C PRO A 384 -30.16 -43.04 -9.07
N VAL A 385 -29.81 -43.93 -8.15
CA VAL A 385 -28.51 -44.61 -8.12
C VAL A 385 -28.47 -45.65 -9.24
N MET A 386 -27.38 -45.66 -10.01
CA MET A 386 -27.15 -46.61 -11.10
C MET A 386 -26.04 -47.60 -10.75
N LYS A 387 -26.28 -48.89 -10.93
CA LYS A 387 -25.33 -49.98 -10.71
C LYS A 387 -25.42 -50.99 -11.85
N ASP A 388 -24.27 -51.32 -12.45
CA ASP A 388 -24.16 -52.24 -13.59
C ASP A 388 -25.11 -51.92 -14.77
N GLY A 389 -25.39 -50.63 -14.99
CA GLY A 389 -26.30 -50.14 -16.04
C GLY A 389 -27.80 -50.21 -15.70
N GLN A 390 -28.18 -50.65 -14.50
CA GLN A 390 -29.57 -50.67 -14.01
C GLN A 390 -29.73 -49.74 -12.81
N VAL A 391 -30.98 -49.36 -12.50
CA VAL A 391 -31.30 -48.62 -11.27
C VAL A 391 -31.07 -49.54 -10.08
N GLU A 392 -30.19 -49.15 -9.15
CA GLU A 392 -29.96 -49.91 -7.93
C GLU A 392 -31.22 -49.90 -7.06
N LYS A 393 -31.53 -51.05 -6.48
CA LYS A 393 -32.71 -51.25 -5.65
C LYS A 393 -32.35 -51.49 -4.18
N ASP A 394 -33.18 -50.97 -3.28
CA ASP A 394 -33.13 -51.27 -1.85
C ASP A 394 -33.56 -52.72 -1.56
N ASN A 395 -33.50 -53.12 -0.29
CA ASN A 395 -33.90 -54.46 0.14
C ASN A 395 -35.41 -54.75 -0.05
N ASN A 396 -36.21 -53.73 -0.41
CA ASN A 396 -37.64 -53.83 -0.71
C ASN A 396 -37.90 -53.81 -2.23
N GLY A 397 -36.87 -53.80 -3.07
CA GLY A 397 -36.98 -53.85 -4.53
C GLY A 397 -37.20 -52.50 -5.24
N LYS A 398 -36.89 -51.39 -4.57
CA LYS A 398 -37.21 -50.02 -5.02
C LYS A 398 -36.00 -49.19 -5.36
N PRO A 399 -36.08 -48.26 -6.34
CA PRO A 399 -34.99 -47.33 -6.66
C PRO A 399 -34.38 -46.71 -5.40
N LYS A 400 -33.06 -46.86 -5.24
CA LYS A 400 -32.29 -46.05 -4.30
C LYS A 400 -32.07 -44.68 -4.93
N ASP A 401 -32.31 -43.63 -4.15
CA ASP A 401 -31.91 -42.27 -4.50
C ASP A 401 -30.65 -41.90 -3.70
N SER A 402 -29.87 -40.96 -4.22
CA SER A 402 -28.73 -40.37 -3.54
C SER A 402 -28.66 -38.86 -3.78
N ASP A 403 -27.89 -38.16 -2.96
CA ASP A 403 -27.58 -36.75 -3.19
C ASP A 403 -26.34 -36.53 -4.07
N GLY A 404 -25.81 -37.58 -4.69
CA GLY A 404 -24.55 -37.58 -5.42
C GLY A 404 -24.70 -37.49 -6.95
N LEU A 405 -23.63 -37.01 -7.59
CA LEU A 405 -23.39 -37.18 -9.02
C LEU A 405 -22.78 -38.57 -9.30
N PRO A 406 -22.98 -39.14 -10.50
CA PRO A 406 -23.58 -38.52 -11.69
C PRO A 406 -25.09 -38.78 -11.83
N TYR A 407 -25.86 -37.77 -12.28
CA TYR A 407 -27.24 -37.96 -12.74
C TYR A 407 -27.30 -38.10 -14.26
N ASN A 408 -27.82 -39.23 -14.74
CA ASN A 408 -27.97 -39.52 -16.15
C ASN A 408 -29.43 -39.33 -16.61
N VAL A 409 -29.63 -38.41 -17.55
CA VAL A 409 -30.91 -38.09 -18.21
C VAL A 409 -30.83 -38.28 -19.74
N CYS A 410 -29.76 -38.89 -20.26
CA CYS A 410 -29.54 -39.04 -21.72
C CYS A 410 -30.68 -39.77 -22.46
N SER A 411 -31.45 -40.61 -21.76
CA SER A 411 -32.62 -41.32 -22.27
C SER A 411 -33.72 -40.37 -22.78
N LEU A 412 -33.82 -39.15 -22.25
CA LEU A 412 -34.77 -38.12 -22.70
C LEU A 412 -34.29 -37.38 -23.96
N TYR A 413 -32.97 -37.28 -24.16
CA TYR A 413 -32.37 -36.40 -25.17
C TYR A 413 -31.71 -37.13 -26.35
N GLY A 414 -31.62 -38.46 -26.32
CA GLY A 414 -30.98 -39.24 -27.38
C GLY A 414 -29.44 -39.24 -27.34
N GLY A 415 -28.85 -38.92 -26.19
CA GLY A 415 -27.39 -38.87 -25.97
C GLY A 415 -26.79 -37.47 -25.86
N SER A 416 -25.50 -37.42 -25.53
CA SER A 416 -24.76 -36.17 -25.32
C SER A 416 -24.51 -35.44 -26.64
N ASN A 417 -24.51 -34.10 -26.61
CA ASN A 417 -24.36 -33.21 -27.78
C ASN A 417 -25.52 -33.21 -28.79
N GLN A 418 -26.68 -33.79 -28.46
CA GLN A 418 -27.87 -33.63 -29.30
C GLN A 418 -28.43 -32.20 -29.21
N PRO A 419 -28.96 -31.60 -30.30
CA PRO A 419 -29.50 -30.23 -30.28
C PRO A 419 -30.64 -29.98 -29.28
N ALA A 420 -31.30 -31.04 -28.82
CA ALA A 420 -32.36 -30.98 -27.81
C ALA A 420 -31.85 -30.90 -26.36
N PHE A 421 -30.57 -31.23 -26.12
CA PHE A 421 -29.98 -31.13 -24.78
C PHE A 421 -29.57 -29.68 -24.48
N PRO A 422 -29.90 -29.10 -23.31
CA PRO A 422 -29.70 -27.69 -23.02
C PRO A 422 -28.25 -27.32 -22.64
N SER A 423 -27.28 -27.65 -23.51
CA SER A 423 -25.87 -27.25 -23.37
C SER A 423 -25.56 -25.86 -23.94
N ASN A 424 -26.40 -25.34 -24.83
CA ASN A 424 -26.03 -24.26 -25.76
C ASN A 424 -26.45 -22.85 -25.31
N TYR A 425 -26.43 -22.57 -24.00
CA TYR A 425 -26.60 -21.22 -23.46
C TYR A 425 -25.30 -20.71 -22.80
N PRO A 426 -25.08 -19.38 -22.72
CA PRO A 426 -23.86 -18.82 -22.14
C PRO A 426 -23.60 -19.34 -20.73
N ASN A 427 -22.37 -19.74 -20.44
CA ASN A 427 -21.99 -20.29 -19.13
C ASN A 427 -22.84 -21.50 -18.66
N SER A 428 -23.40 -22.31 -19.57
CA SER A 428 -24.11 -23.54 -19.19
C SER A 428 -23.25 -24.44 -18.30
N ILE A 429 -23.87 -25.02 -17.27
CA ILE A 429 -23.28 -26.06 -16.41
C ILE A 429 -23.60 -27.47 -16.93
N TYR A 430 -24.47 -27.59 -17.93
CA TYR A 430 -24.95 -28.87 -18.47
C TYR A 430 -24.13 -29.24 -19.71
N HIS A 431 -22.96 -29.82 -19.49
CA HIS A 431 -22.06 -30.24 -20.57
C HIS A 431 -22.33 -31.67 -21.07
N ASN A 432 -22.91 -32.53 -20.23
CA ASN A 432 -23.12 -33.94 -20.54
C ASN A 432 -24.44 -34.43 -19.92
N CYS A 433 -25.31 -35.04 -20.72
CA CYS A 433 -26.57 -35.60 -20.22
C CYS A 433 -26.38 -36.79 -19.27
N ALA A 434 -25.17 -37.38 -19.21
CA ALA A 434 -24.86 -38.49 -18.32
C ALA A 434 -24.37 -38.04 -16.94
N ASP A 435 -24.05 -36.75 -16.77
CA ASP A 435 -23.49 -36.18 -15.55
C ASP A 435 -24.05 -34.75 -15.33
N VAL A 436 -25.30 -34.71 -14.86
CA VAL A 436 -26.07 -33.47 -14.68
C VAL A 436 -26.11 -33.07 -13.19
N PRO A 437 -25.66 -31.86 -12.82
CA PRO A 437 -25.91 -31.27 -11.50
C PRO A 437 -27.42 -31.26 -11.17
N ALA A 438 -27.83 -32.03 -10.17
CA ALA A 438 -29.22 -32.39 -9.93
C ALA A 438 -29.83 -31.70 -8.70
N GLY A 439 -31.14 -31.45 -8.76
CA GLY A 439 -31.87 -30.71 -7.72
C GLY A 439 -31.36 -29.29 -7.50
N PHE A 440 -31.96 -28.57 -6.55
CA PHE A 440 -31.52 -27.21 -6.22
C PHE A 440 -30.08 -27.19 -5.68
N LEU A 441 -29.73 -28.17 -4.84
CA LEU A 441 -28.39 -28.30 -4.23
C LEU A 441 -27.28 -28.48 -5.29
N GLY A 442 -27.45 -29.41 -6.24
CA GLY A 442 -26.44 -29.70 -7.25
C GLY A 442 -26.26 -28.56 -8.24
N VAL A 443 -27.37 -28.01 -8.76
CA VAL A 443 -27.34 -26.85 -9.67
C VAL A 443 -26.69 -25.65 -9.01
N THR A 444 -27.06 -25.33 -7.76
CA THR A 444 -26.50 -24.18 -7.04
C THR A 444 -25.02 -24.34 -6.75
N ALA A 445 -24.58 -25.53 -6.32
CA ALA A 445 -23.16 -25.82 -6.10
C ALA A 445 -22.33 -25.74 -7.40
N ALA A 446 -22.84 -26.25 -8.53
CA ALA A 446 -22.15 -26.17 -9.82
C ALA A 446 -21.97 -24.72 -10.30
N VAL A 447 -23.01 -23.89 -10.19
CA VAL A 447 -22.91 -22.45 -10.52
C VAL A 447 -22.01 -21.71 -9.53
N TRP A 448 -22.07 -22.02 -8.24
CA TRP A 448 -21.17 -21.43 -7.24
C TRP A 448 -19.71 -21.74 -7.58
N GLN A 449 -19.37 -22.97 -7.96
CA GLN A 449 -18.02 -23.34 -8.41
C GLN A 449 -17.60 -22.57 -9.68
N GLN A 450 -18.51 -22.39 -10.64
CA GLN A 450 -18.27 -21.59 -11.84
C GLN A 450 -17.94 -20.13 -11.47
N LEU A 451 -18.71 -19.51 -10.56
CA LEU A 451 -18.49 -18.12 -10.13
C LEU A 451 -17.20 -17.95 -9.32
N ILE A 452 -16.79 -18.96 -8.53
CA ILE A 452 -15.45 -19.00 -7.91
C ILE A 452 -14.36 -18.99 -8.99
N ASN A 453 -14.47 -19.85 -10.01
CA ASN A 453 -13.50 -19.94 -11.10
C ASN A 453 -13.40 -18.63 -11.92
N GLN A 454 -14.50 -17.86 -11.99
CA GLN A 454 -14.58 -16.57 -12.67
C GLN A 454 -14.20 -15.37 -11.78
N ASN A 455 -13.93 -15.58 -10.48
CA ASN A 455 -13.75 -14.51 -9.49
C ASN A 455 -14.94 -13.51 -9.40
N ALA A 456 -16.14 -14.02 -9.65
CA ALA A 456 -17.37 -13.24 -9.80
C ALA A 456 -18.21 -13.12 -8.51
N LEU A 457 -17.72 -13.65 -7.39
CA LEU A 457 -18.39 -13.58 -6.08
C LEU A 457 -17.89 -12.42 -5.22
N PRO A 458 -18.72 -11.81 -4.37
CA PRO A 458 -18.27 -10.78 -3.42
C PRO A 458 -17.08 -11.22 -2.56
N ILE A 459 -17.18 -12.40 -1.95
CA ILE A 459 -16.15 -12.95 -1.06
C ILE A 459 -15.29 -13.99 -1.80
N ASP A 460 -14.07 -13.59 -2.15
CA ASP A 460 -12.94 -14.47 -2.48
C ASP A 460 -12.24 -14.89 -1.19
N TYR A 461 -12.62 -16.07 -0.66
CA TYR A 461 -12.06 -16.65 0.56
C TYR A 461 -10.55 -16.90 0.47
N ALA A 462 -10.02 -17.21 -0.72
CA ALA A 462 -8.60 -17.52 -0.91
C ALA A 462 -7.68 -16.28 -0.74
N ASN A 463 -8.25 -15.08 -0.80
CA ASN A 463 -7.52 -13.80 -0.78
C ASN A 463 -7.72 -12.98 0.52
N LEU A 464 -8.52 -13.48 1.48
CA LEU A 464 -8.77 -12.78 2.75
C LEU A 464 -7.52 -12.65 3.63
N ASN A 465 -6.55 -13.56 3.47
CA ASN A 465 -5.30 -13.58 4.24
C ASN A 465 -4.35 -12.42 3.90
N ALA A 466 -4.54 -11.74 2.76
CA ALA A 466 -3.73 -10.59 2.35
C ALA A 466 -4.14 -9.26 3.03
N GLN A 467 -5.22 -9.24 3.81
CA GLN A 467 -5.78 -8.03 4.41
C GLN A 467 -4.98 -7.59 5.64
N THR A 468 -4.46 -6.34 5.62
CA THR A 468 -3.83 -5.70 6.78
C THR A 468 -4.74 -5.73 8.00
N ASN A 469 -4.21 -6.19 9.15
CA ASN A 469 -4.92 -6.07 10.42
C ASN A 469 -4.59 -4.72 11.08
N TYR A 470 -5.61 -3.88 11.24
CA TYR A 470 -5.48 -2.56 11.88
C TYR A 470 -5.59 -2.60 13.42
N ASN A 471 -5.79 -3.77 14.02
CA ASN A 471 -5.91 -3.98 15.48
C ASN A 471 -6.95 -3.05 16.14
N LEU A 472 -8.15 -3.02 15.59
CA LEU A 472 -9.24 -2.18 16.11
C LEU A 472 -9.66 -2.63 17.52
N ASN A 473 -10.05 -1.66 18.35
CA ASN A 473 -10.56 -1.93 19.69
C ASN A 473 -11.94 -2.61 19.65
N ALA A 474 -12.27 -3.35 20.71
CA ALA A 474 -13.59 -3.95 20.89
C ALA A 474 -14.68 -2.93 21.30
N SER A 475 -14.30 -1.71 21.66
CA SER A 475 -15.22 -0.63 22.03
C SER A 475 -14.74 0.73 21.52
N LEU A 476 -15.70 1.61 21.23
CA LEU A 476 -15.43 2.99 20.80
C LEU A 476 -15.25 3.90 22.03
N ASN A 477 -14.10 4.59 22.15
CA ASN A 477 -13.96 5.63 23.17
C ASN A 477 -14.77 6.89 22.76
N THR A 478 -15.92 7.09 23.39
CA THR A 478 -16.82 8.21 23.12
C THR A 478 -16.44 9.52 23.80
N GLN A 479 -15.43 9.54 24.69
CA GLN A 479 -14.93 10.77 25.33
C GLN A 479 -13.85 11.47 24.49
N ASP A 480 -12.90 10.73 23.90
CA ASP A 480 -11.92 11.27 22.94
C ASP A 480 -12.59 11.77 21.64
N LEU A 481 -13.78 11.23 21.37
CA LEU A 481 -14.62 11.52 20.22
C LEU A 481 -14.96 13.02 20.15
N ALA A 482 -15.41 13.65 21.24
CA ALA A 482 -15.90 15.03 21.23
C ALA A 482 -14.81 16.11 21.13
N ASN A 483 -13.65 15.89 21.75
CA ASN A 483 -12.67 16.97 21.96
C ASN A 483 -11.59 17.11 20.86
N SER A 484 -11.36 16.08 20.05
CA SER A 484 -10.40 16.11 18.93
C SER A 484 -11.01 16.55 17.58
N MET A 485 -12.27 16.98 17.60
CA MET A 485 -13.21 16.61 16.55
C MET A 485 -13.32 17.58 15.38
N LEU A 486 -13.59 18.87 15.65
CA LEU A 486 -13.86 19.87 14.61
C LEU A 486 -12.59 20.24 13.83
N SER A 487 -11.53 20.60 14.54
CA SER A 487 -10.31 21.16 13.96
C SER A 487 -9.54 20.18 13.08
N THR A 488 -9.61 18.88 13.40
CA THR A 488 -9.00 17.83 12.58
C THR A 488 -9.80 17.66 11.29
N ILE A 489 -11.11 17.41 11.36
CA ILE A 489 -11.89 17.10 10.16
C ILE A 489 -12.01 18.32 9.22
N GLN A 490 -12.20 19.54 9.75
CA GLN A 490 -12.21 20.76 8.94
C GLN A 490 -10.88 21.03 8.23
N LYS A 491 -9.71 20.80 8.86
CA LYS A 491 -8.40 20.89 8.17
C LYS A 491 -8.23 19.81 7.11
N THR A 492 -8.74 18.63 7.39
CA THR A 492 -8.51 17.43 6.60
C THR A 492 -9.35 17.42 5.31
N PHE A 493 -10.60 17.87 5.38
CA PHE A 493 -11.41 18.13 4.18
C PHE A 493 -10.81 19.22 3.26
N VAL A 494 -9.93 20.08 3.79
CA VAL A 494 -9.30 21.19 3.06
C VAL A 494 -7.90 20.85 2.52
N THR A 495 -7.20 19.82 3.05
CA THR A 495 -5.80 19.54 2.66
C THR A 495 -5.38 18.07 2.67
N SER A 496 -5.79 17.29 1.67
CA SER A 496 -5.10 16.06 1.22
C SER A 496 -4.21 16.34 -0.01
N SER A 497 -3.33 17.34 0.11
CA SER A 497 -2.38 17.70 -0.95
C SER A 497 -1.06 16.94 -0.79
N VAL A 498 -0.71 16.11 -1.78
CA VAL A 498 0.63 15.52 -1.83
C VAL A 498 1.60 16.63 -2.23
N THR A 499 2.34 17.11 -1.24
CA THR A 499 3.33 18.16 -1.42
C THR A 499 4.59 17.54 -2.03
N ASN A 500 4.58 17.37 -3.34
CA ASN A 500 5.74 16.88 -4.07
C ASN A 500 6.79 18.00 -4.18
N HIS A 501 7.94 17.77 -3.56
CA HIS A 501 9.12 18.58 -3.76
C HIS A 501 9.95 17.97 -4.89
N TYR A 502 9.93 18.60 -6.06
CA TYR A 502 10.98 18.37 -7.05
C TYR A 502 11.99 19.52 -6.99
N PHE A 503 13.25 19.19 -7.25
CA PHE A 503 14.33 20.15 -7.32
C PHE A 503 14.62 20.41 -8.79
N SER A 504 14.55 21.66 -9.22
CA SER A 504 15.15 22.06 -10.49
C SER A 504 16.56 22.57 -10.21
N SER A 505 17.54 22.02 -10.90
CA SER A 505 18.94 22.40 -10.75
C SER A 505 19.41 23.15 -12.00
N ALA A 506 19.85 24.39 -11.80
CA ALA A 506 20.52 25.18 -12.83
C ALA A 506 22.01 25.29 -12.46
N SER A 507 22.87 24.79 -13.34
CA SER A 507 24.33 24.83 -13.16
C SER A 507 24.97 25.77 -14.19
N GLN A 508 25.77 26.72 -13.70
CA GLN A 508 26.54 27.63 -14.54
C GLN A 508 28.03 27.51 -14.20
N SER A 509 28.85 27.18 -15.19
CA SER A 509 30.31 27.24 -15.08
C SER A 509 30.79 28.69 -15.14
N PHE A 510 31.86 29.01 -14.40
CA PHE A 510 32.51 30.31 -14.47
C PHE A 510 34.03 30.18 -14.56
N ARG A 511 34.64 31.21 -15.13
CA ARG A 511 36.09 31.42 -15.20
C ARG A 511 36.36 32.87 -14.83
N SER A 512 37.04 33.11 -13.72
CA SER A 512 37.26 34.46 -13.19
C SER A 512 38.75 34.67 -12.87
N PRO A 513 39.35 35.80 -13.27
CA PRO A 513 40.73 36.09 -12.92
C PRO A 513 40.87 36.23 -11.40
N ILE A 514 41.99 35.72 -10.87
CA ILE A 514 42.41 35.90 -9.49
C ILE A 514 43.45 37.02 -9.45
N LEU A 515 43.33 37.91 -8.48
CA LEU A 515 44.38 38.84 -8.08
C LEU A 515 44.72 38.56 -6.60
N GLY A 516 45.99 38.34 -6.31
CA GLY A 516 46.45 37.97 -4.98
C GLY A 516 47.82 38.52 -4.63
N VAL A 517 48.15 38.41 -3.35
CA VAL A 517 49.45 38.74 -2.76
C VAL A 517 49.99 37.53 -2.03
N ASN A 518 51.31 37.37 -2.00
CA ASN A 518 51.99 36.35 -1.22
C ASN A 518 53.20 36.93 -0.48
N ALA A 519 53.50 36.35 0.68
CA ALA A 519 54.68 36.64 1.48
C ALA A 519 55.33 35.32 1.89
N LYS A 520 56.66 35.26 1.80
CA LYS A 520 57.50 34.10 2.18
C LYS A 520 58.60 34.58 3.12
N ILE A 521 58.93 33.73 4.09
CA ILE A 521 60.09 33.92 4.96
C ILE A 521 60.79 32.57 5.15
N GLY A 522 62.11 32.55 5.03
CA GLY A 522 62.87 31.31 5.08
C GLY A 522 64.37 31.50 5.14
N TYR A 523 65.08 30.42 4.88
CA TYR A 523 66.54 30.39 4.79
C TYR A 523 66.95 29.65 3.51
N GLN A 524 68.01 30.14 2.87
CA GLN A 524 68.62 29.50 1.70
C GLN A 524 70.05 29.08 2.02
N ASN A 525 70.39 27.84 1.69
CA ASN A 525 71.70 27.23 1.91
C ASN A 525 72.25 26.69 0.58
N TYR A 526 73.35 27.28 0.10
CA TYR A 526 74.09 26.84 -1.07
C TYR A 526 75.20 25.88 -0.66
N PHE A 527 75.21 24.71 -1.28
CA PHE A 527 76.27 23.71 -1.11
C PHE A 527 77.50 24.04 -1.95
N ASN A 528 77.29 24.76 -3.07
CA ASN A 528 78.31 25.32 -3.94
C ASN A 528 77.70 26.46 -4.76
N ASP A 529 78.50 27.07 -5.65
CA ASP A 529 78.07 28.24 -6.43
C ASP A 529 76.98 27.95 -7.47
N PHE A 530 76.64 26.68 -7.71
CA PHE A 530 75.59 26.26 -8.64
C PHE A 530 74.34 25.71 -7.96
N ILE A 531 74.47 25.02 -6.82
CA ILE A 531 73.37 24.26 -6.20
C ILE A 531 73.11 24.74 -4.77
N GLY A 532 71.84 25.08 -4.49
CA GLY A 532 71.36 25.37 -3.14
C GLY A 532 69.97 24.84 -2.86
N LEU A 533 69.55 24.95 -1.60
CA LEU A 533 68.24 24.54 -1.11
C LEU A 533 67.66 25.67 -0.25
N ALA A 534 66.42 26.07 -0.52
CA ALA A 534 65.66 27.01 0.29
C ALA A 534 64.49 26.31 0.97
N TYR A 535 64.28 26.60 2.25
CA TYR A 535 63.08 26.19 3.00
C TYR A 535 62.41 27.42 3.62
N TYR A 536 61.08 27.50 3.50
CA TYR A 536 60.34 28.71 3.85
C TYR A 536 58.91 28.43 4.29
N GLY A 537 58.39 29.30 5.16
CA GLY A 537 56.95 29.49 5.35
C GLY A 537 56.40 30.44 4.30
N ILE A 538 55.13 30.26 3.92
CA ILE A 538 54.42 31.10 2.95
C ILE A 538 52.98 31.37 3.40
N VAL A 539 52.54 32.61 3.23
CA VAL A 539 51.15 33.05 3.37
C VAL A 539 50.72 33.72 2.07
N LYS A 540 49.49 33.47 1.63
CA LYS A 540 48.89 34.05 0.42
C LYS A 540 47.48 34.54 0.71
N TYR A 541 47.09 35.65 0.10
CA TYR A 541 45.71 36.12 0.06
C TYR A 541 45.30 36.38 -1.39
N ASN A 542 44.19 35.78 -1.81
CA ASN A 542 43.69 35.80 -3.18
C ASN A 542 42.24 36.29 -3.20
N TYR A 543 41.92 37.16 -4.15
CA TYR A 543 40.58 37.69 -4.37
C TYR A 543 40.12 37.46 -5.81
N SER A 544 38.84 37.12 -5.97
CA SER A 544 38.16 37.08 -7.27
C SER A 544 36.69 37.44 -7.12
N LYS A 545 36.06 37.87 -8.22
CA LYS A 545 34.61 38.08 -8.32
C LYS A 545 34.07 37.09 -9.35
N ALA A 546 33.27 36.12 -8.89
CA ALA A 546 32.70 35.07 -9.72
C ALA A 546 31.17 35.11 -9.61
N LEU A 547 30.46 35.20 -10.75
CA LEU A 547 28.99 35.23 -10.83
C LEU A 547 28.35 36.19 -9.80
N ASN A 548 28.86 37.42 -9.75
CA ASN A 548 28.50 38.48 -8.79
C ASN A 548 28.73 38.19 -7.29
N GLN A 549 29.27 37.03 -6.91
CA GLN A 549 29.72 36.74 -5.55
C GLN A 549 31.20 37.12 -5.34
N LYS A 550 31.54 37.49 -4.10
CA LYS A 550 32.93 37.72 -3.67
C LYS A 550 33.54 36.38 -3.25
N VAL A 551 34.71 36.04 -3.81
CA VAL A 551 35.49 34.88 -3.41
C VAL A 551 36.82 35.34 -2.84
N GLN A 552 37.10 34.95 -1.61
CA GLN A 552 38.39 35.19 -0.95
C GLN A 552 39.02 33.84 -0.61
N GLN A 553 40.32 33.69 -0.88
CA GLN A 553 41.11 32.51 -0.54
C GLN A 553 42.32 32.96 0.29
N LEU A 554 42.39 32.51 1.54
CA LEU A 554 43.55 32.66 2.41
C LEU A 554 44.32 31.35 2.43
N SER A 555 45.57 31.35 1.98
CA SER A 555 46.43 30.16 2.00
C SER A 555 47.60 30.35 2.96
N TYR A 556 47.98 29.30 3.67
CA TYR A 556 49.22 29.28 4.46
C TYR A 556 49.86 27.90 4.44
N GLY A 557 51.18 27.85 4.62
CA GLY A 557 51.93 26.59 4.61
C GLY A 557 53.43 26.80 4.51
N GLY A 558 54.12 25.83 3.92
CA GLY A 558 55.57 25.86 3.76
C GLY A 558 56.03 25.11 2.53
N GLY A 559 57.25 25.40 2.07
CA GLY A 559 57.82 24.79 0.89
C GLY A 559 59.34 24.62 0.96
N ILE A 560 59.83 23.80 0.05
CA ILE A 560 61.26 23.53 -0.16
C ILE A 560 61.53 23.66 -1.66
N ASP A 561 62.44 24.57 -2.02
CA ASP A 561 62.87 24.83 -3.41
C ASP A 561 64.34 24.45 -3.58
N LEU A 562 64.65 23.60 -4.55
CA LEU A 562 66.00 23.42 -5.09
C LEU A 562 66.34 24.63 -5.95
N LEU A 563 67.53 25.20 -5.75
CA LEU A 563 68.05 26.37 -6.46
C LEU A 563 69.21 25.92 -7.36
N LEU A 564 69.15 26.27 -8.65
CA LEU A 564 70.17 25.99 -9.64
C LEU A 564 70.59 27.29 -10.31
N ASP A 565 71.68 27.90 -9.83
CA ASP A 565 72.24 29.15 -10.33
C ASP A 565 73.23 28.85 -11.47
N PHE A 566 72.93 29.32 -12.69
CA PHE A 566 73.76 29.12 -13.88
C PHE A 566 74.88 30.16 -14.00
N ILE A 567 74.61 31.37 -13.52
CA ILE A 567 75.56 32.49 -13.52
C ILE A 567 75.68 32.96 -12.07
N THR A 568 76.89 32.94 -11.52
CA THR A 568 77.21 33.56 -10.23
C THR A 568 78.44 34.45 -10.42
N THR A 569 78.32 35.73 -10.03
CA THR A 569 79.37 36.74 -10.16
C THR A 569 79.81 37.22 -8.78
N TYR A 570 81.12 37.22 -8.54
CA TYR A 570 81.74 37.75 -7.32
C TYR A 570 82.48 39.05 -7.64
N SER A 571 82.41 40.00 -6.72
CA SER A 571 83.21 41.22 -6.73
C SER A 571 84.38 41.08 -5.76
N ASN A 572 85.61 41.26 -6.25
CA ASN A 572 86.79 41.31 -5.41
C ASN A 572 86.89 42.68 -4.74
N LYS A 573 86.94 42.72 -3.42
CA LYS A 573 87.47 43.88 -2.68
C LYS A 573 88.90 43.57 -2.26
N ASN A 574 89.84 44.43 -2.67
CA ASN A 574 91.19 44.39 -2.14
C ASN A 574 91.16 44.93 -0.71
N SER A 575 91.35 44.08 0.29
CA SER A 575 91.69 44.51 1.64
C SER A 575 93.10 45.14 1.61
N PRO A 576 93.33 46.35 2.16
CA PRO A 576 94.65 46.97 2.19
C PRO A 576 95.70 46.26 3.05
N ILE A 577 95.32 45.20 3.77
CA ILE A 577 96.19 44.46 4.69
C ILE A 577 95.98 42.95 4.51
N GLY A 578 97.03 42.26 4.05
CA GLY A 578 97.38 40.88 4.39
C GLY A 578 96.39 39.74 4.11
N VAL A 579 96.61 39.02 3.01
CA VAL A 579 96.40 37.55 2.89
C VAL A 579 94.99 37.00 3.18
N GLN A 580 93.96 37.59 2.56
CA GLN A 580 92.78 36.85 2.07
C GLN A 580 91.99 37.73 1.08
N THR A 581 91.88 37.32 -0.18
CA THR A 581 90.94 37.95 -1.13
C THR A 581 89.53 37.52 -0.76
N LYS A 582 88.88 38.26 0.14
CA LYS A 582 87.47 38.07 0.45
C LYS A 582 86.65 38.41 -0.79
N ARG A 583 86.16 37.36 -1.45
CA ARG A 583 85.11 37.48 -2.46
C ARG A 583 83.89 38.11 -1.78
N ASN A 584 83.10 38.85 -2.55
CA ASN A 584 81.80 39.33 -2.11
C ASN A 584 80.82 39.06 -3.23
N PHE A 585 79.80 38.25 -2.95
CA PHE A 585 78.72 37.96 -3.86
C PHE A 585 78.12 39.24 -4.47
N SER A 586 78.14 39.33 -5.80
CA SER A 586 77.65 40.47 -6.56
C SER A 586 76.28 40.18 -7.18
N SER A 587 76.14 39.05 -7.87
CA SER A 587 74.86 38.62 -8.44
C SER A 587 74.81 37.12 -8.73
N SER A 588 73.59 36.57 -8.80
CA SER A 588 73.33 35.28 -9.44
C SER A 588 72.03 35.27 -10.23
N PHE A 589 71.99 34.40 -11.24
CA PHE A 589 70.82 34.12 -12.07
C PHE A 589 70.68 32.61 -12.27
N GLY A 590 69.46 32.10 -12.15
CA GLY A 590 69.20 30.66 -12.16
C GLY A 590 67.72 30.31 -12.30
N ILE A 591 67.43 29.04 -12.01
CA ILE A 591 66.09 28.51 -11.82
C ILE A 591 65.90 28.01 -10.39
N PHE A 592 64.64 27.97 -9.96
CA PHE A 592 64.23 27.21 -8.79
C PHE A 592 63.19 26.15 -9.17
N GLY A 593 63.14 25.04 -8.43
CA GLY A 593 62.15 23.99 -8.58
C GLY A 593 61.87 23.33 -7.23
N GLY A 594 60.61 23.28 -6.81
CA GLY A 594 60.25 22.92 -5.44
C GLY A 594 58.82 22.46 -5.23
N LEU A 595 58.55 22.03 -4.00
CA LEU A 595 57.24 21.57 -3.53
C LEU A 595 56.76 22.46 -2.37
N ARG A 596 55.46 22.79 -2.37
CA ARG A 596 54.79 23.61 -1.35
C ARG A 596 53.56 22.88 -0.82
N GLY A 597 53.54 22.57 0.48
CA GLY A 597 52.32 22.14 1.15
C GLY A 597 51.52 23.38 1.55
N LEU A 598 50.28 23.51 1.08
CA LEU A 598 49.41 24.66 1.34
C LEU A 598 48.07 24.22 1.92
N TYR A 599 47.59 24.95 2.92
CA TYR A 599 46.21 24.87 3.40
C TYR A 599 45.45 26.11 2.91
N ASN A 600 44.46 25.90 2.05
CA ASN A 600 43.65 26.90 1.38
C ASN A 600 42.28 27.03 2.06
N SER A 601 42.01 28.16 2.72
CA SER A 601 40.70 28.50 3.28
C SER A 601 39.92 29.41 2.33
N TYR A 602 38.83 28.90 1.77
CA TYR A 602 37.91 29.63 0.90
C TYR A 602 36.77 30.25 1.70
N TYR A 603 36.51 31.54 1.49
CA TYR A 603 35.45 32.33 2.11
C TYR A 603 34.47 32.82 1.03
N VAL A 604 33.27 32.25 1.02
CA VAL A 604 32.23 32.47 0.01
C VAL A 604 30.86 32.29 0.68
N LEU A 605 29.86 33.12 0.34
CA LEU A 605 28.50 33.06 0.94
C LEU A 605 28.52 33.05 2.49
N ASN A 606 29.43 33.80 3.11
CA ASN A 606 29.68 33.85 4.57
C ASN A 606 30.02 32.50 5.23
N LYS A 607 30.45 31.49 4.46
CA LYS A 607 30.94 30.20 4.96
C LYS A 607 32.42 29.98 4.60
N VAL A 608 33.10 29.19 5.42
CA VAL A 608 34.53 28.87 5.27
C VAL A 608 34.69 27.39 4.92
N LYS A 609 35.52 27.08 3.92
CA LYS A 609 35.95 25.71 3.63
C LYS A 609 37.47 25.63 3.44
N GLY A 610 38.13 24.85 4.29
CA GLY A 610 39.55 24.52 4.14
C GLY A 610 39.77 23.32 3.20
N SER A 611 40.84 23.40 2.40
CA SER A 611 41.38 22.32 1.56
C SER A 611 42.90 22.32 1.65
N GLY A 612 43.51 21.16 1.95
CA GLY A 612 44.95 20.99 1.80
C GLY A 612 45.31 20.58 0.36
N ASN A 613 46.34 21.18 -0.21
CA ASN A 613 46.91 20.81 -1.52
C ASN A 613 48.45 20.80 -1.48
N LEU A 614 49.06 20.19 -2.48
CA LEU A 614 50.51 20.15 -2.71
C LEU A 614 50.79 20.78 -4.08
N ASP A 615 51.48 21.91 -4.08
CA ASP A 615 51.85 22.63 -5.31
C ASP A 615 53.30 22.27 -5.70
N VAL A 616 53.54 22.08 -7.01
CA VAL A 616 54.88 22.26 -7.59
C VAL A 616 55.09 23.72 -7.92
N ALA A 617 56.26 24.26 -7.59
CA ALA A 617 56.64 25.60 -7.96
C ALA A 617 57.96 25.61 -8.72
N THR A 618 58.03 26.37 -9.81
CA THR A 618 59.27 26.55 -10.57
C THR A 618 59.29 27.89 -11.29
N GLY A 619 60.47 28.39 -11.61
CA GLY A 619 60.66 29.69 -12.25
C GLY A 619 62.10 30.15 -12.24
N LEU A 620 62.30 31.43 -12.55
CA LEU A 620 63.60 32.10 -12.59
C LEU A 620 63.85 32.86 -11.29
N ASN A 621 65.07 32.76 -10.75
CA ASN A 621 65.57 33.64 -9.69
C ASN A 621 66.65 34.58 -10.25
N TYR A 622 66.64 35.83 -9.78
CA TYR A 622 67.73 36.77 -9.97
C TYR A 622 68.04 37.46 -8.65
N ARG A 623 69.29 37.37 -8.20
CA ARG A 623 69.76 38.06 -6.99
C ARG A 623 70.86 39.05 -7.36
N TYR A 624 70.75 40.28 -6.89
CA TYR A 624 71.79 41.30 -6.98
C TYR A 624 72.12 41.80 -5.56
N LYS A 625 73.32 41.46 -5.08
CA LYS A 625 73.74 41.64 -3.68
C LYS A 625 72.72 41.02 -2.70
N HIS A 626 71.92 41.85 -2.03
CA HIS A 626 70.87 41.38 -1.12
C HIS A 626 69.48 41.36 -1.76
N SER A 627 69.22 42.16 -2.79
CA SER A 627 67.94 42.19 -3.50
C SER A 627 67.73 40.91 -4.31
N LYS A 628 66.56 40.29 -4.18
CA LYS A 628 66.18 39.05 -4.87
C LYS A 628 64.86 39.25 -5.61
N TYR A 629 64.78 38.73 -6.82
CA TYR A 629 63.61 38.74 -7.68
C TYR A 629 63.30 37.29 -8.07
N SER A 630 62.05 36.87 -7.93
CA SER A 630 61.61 35.50 -8.24
C SER A 630 60.35 35.56 -9.11
N VAL A 631 60.42 35.04 -10.33
CA VAL A 631 59.27 34.98 -11.25
C VAL A 631 59.00 33.53 -11.60
N GLY A 632 57.79 33.05 -11.40
CA GLY A 632 57.49 31.64 -11.65
C GLY A 632 56.02 31.27 -11.62
N ILE A 633 55.79 29.96 -11.73
CA ILE A 633 54.48 29.32 -11.71
C ILE A 633 54.33 28.42 -10.49
N SER A 634 53.11 28.32 -9.97
CA SER A 634 52.68 27.42 -8.88
C SER A 634 51.56 26.55 -9.46
N ILE A 635 51.77 25.24 -9.54
CA ILE A 635 50.85 24.26 -10.15
C ILE A 635 50.33 23.32 -9.05
N PRO A 636 49.04 23.34 -8.70
CA PRO A 636 48.46 22.39 -7.76
C PRO A 636 48.47 20.97 -8.33
N LEU A 637 49.13 20.03 -7.64
CA LEU A 637 49.23 18.64 -8.09
C LEU A 637 47.96 17.83 -7.82
N ILE A 638 47.28 18.08 -6.70
CA ILE A 638 46.11 17.28 -6.31
C ILE A 638 44.86 17.93 -6.91
N GLN A 639 44.25 17.23 -7.88
CA GLN A 639 42.94 17.64 -8.40
C GLN A 639 41.89 17.52 -7.28
N ARG A 640 41.26 18.63 -6.91
CA ARG A 640 40.27 18.70 -5.83
C ARG A 640 39.11 19.62 -6.19
N LYS A 641 37.94 19.30 -5.64
CA LYS A 641 36.74 20.12 -5.75
C LYS A 641 36.38 20.66 -4.37
N ALA A 642 36.63 21.95 -4.14
CA ALA A 642 36.25 22.61 -2.90
C ALA A 642 34.80 23.11 -3.02
N SER A 643 33.86 22.44 -2.33
CA SER A 643 32.44 22.81 -2.33
C SER A 643 32.06 23.64 -1.11
N VAL A 644 31.37 24.76 -1.35
CA VAL A 644 30.73 25.61 -0.33
C VAL A 644 29.23 25.63 -0.61
N VAL A 645 28.42 25.15 0.35
CA VAL A 645 26.96 25.04 0.22
C VAL A 645 26.25 25.96 1.21
N SER A 646 25.32 26.77 0.72
CA SER A 646 24.43 27.60 1.53
C SER A 646 22.97 27.32 1.20
N SER A 647 22.17 27.04 2.23
CA SER A 647 20.78 26.60 2.15
C SER A 647 19.87 27.65 2.80
N GLY A 648 18.93 28.18 2.02
CA GLY A 648 17.80 28.99 2.52
C GLY A 648 16.52 28.16 2.63
N SER A 649 15.37 28.82 2.78
CA SER A 649 14.04 28.18 2.82
C SER A 649 13.68 27.47 1.51
N ASP A 650 13.92 28.13 0.38
CA ASP A 650 13.40 27.74 -0.94
C ASP A 650 14.50 27.46 -1.99
N TYR A 651 15.76 27.72 -1.63
CA TYR A 651 16.92 27.63 -2.54
C TYR A 651 18.15 27.07 -1.83
N THR A 652 18.84 26.13 -2.48
CA THR A 652 20.19 25.69 -2.12
C THR A 652 21.17 26.21 -3.17
N ASN A 653 22.11 27.06 -2.76
CA ASN A 653 23.19 27.54 -3.61
C ASN A 653 24.48 26.79 -3.25
N SER A 654 25.11 26.15 -4.22
CA SER A 654 26.44 25.55 -4.07
C SER A 654 27.44 26.18 -5.03
N PHE A 655 28.65 26.43 -4.54
CA PHE A 655 29.81 26.84 -5.32
C PHE A 655 30.87 25.75 -5.21
N VAL A 656 31.24 25.16 -6.35
CA VAL A 656 32.31 24.16 -6.45
C VAL A 656 33.49 24.79 -7.18
N PHE A 657 34.60 24.98 -6.48
CA PHE A 657 35.86 25.45 -7.06
C PHE A 657 36.73 24.26 -7.47
N ASN A 658 37.26 24.29 -8.69
CA ASN A 658 38.17 23.26 -9.18
C ASN A 658 39.62 23.70 -8.88
N GLU A 659 40.35 22.91 -8.09
CA GLU A 659 41.81 22.98 -7.96
C GLU A 659 42.44 21.86 -8.80
N GLY A 660 43.60 22.11 -9.42
CA GLY A 660 44.35 21.12 -10.18
C GLY A 660 45.31 21.76 -11.19
N ALA A 661 46.00 20.94 -11.98
CA ALA A 661 47.11 21.39 -12.84
C ALA A 661 46.74 22.47 -13.89
N SER A 662 45.49 22.53 -14.33
CA SER A 662 44.99 23.59 -15.24
C SER A 662 44.83 24.96 -14.56
N HIS A 663 44.90 25.02 -13.23
CA HIS A 663 44.70 26.23 -12.42
C HIS A 663 46.02 26.75 -11.86
N PHE A 664 47.06 26.74 -12.68
CA PHE A 664 48.36 27.28 -12.29
C PHE A 664 48.28 28.79 -12.02
N LYS A 665 49.08 29.26 -11.08
CA LYS A 665 49.22 30.69 -10.75
C LYS A 665 50.59 31.17 -11.16
N VAL A 666 50.65 32.32 -11.81
CA VAL A 666 51.90 33.07 -12.07
C VAL A 666 52.14 34.00 -10.89
N PHE A 667 53.37 34.06 -10.38
CA PHE A 667 53.75 34.98 -9.31
C PHE A 667 55.04 35.75 -9.65
N PHE A 668 55.09 36.99 -9.18
CA PHE A 668 56.27 37.84 -9.16
C PHE A 668 56.53 38.27 -7.71
N ASN A 669 57.71 37.93 -7.19
CA ASN A 669 58.16 38.32 -5.86
C ASN A 669 59.42 39.16 -5.92
N TYR A 670 59.48 40.17 -5.04
CA TYR A 670 60.69 40.88 -4.66
C TYR A 670 61.04 40.51 -3.21
N GLY A 671 62.32 40.46 -2.88
CA GLY A 671 62.78 40.13 -1.54
C GLY A 671 64.17 40.61 -1.22
N TRP A 672 64.55 40.37 0.03
CA TRP A 672 65.87 40.68 0.57
C TRP A 672 66.45 39.43 1.23
N VAL A 673 67.73 39.16 0.97
CA VAL A 673 68.51 38.11 1.64
C VAL A 673 69.51 38.78 2.57
N PHE A 674 69.46 38.45 3.86
CA PHE A 674 70.29 39.01 4.92
C PHE A 674 71.62 38.26 5.04
#